data_AF-A0A840G987-F1
#
_entry.id   AF-A0A840G987-F1
#
_cell.length_a   1.000
_cell.length_b   1.000
_cell.length_c   1.000
_cell.angle_alpha   90.00
_cell.angle_beta   90.00
_cell.angle_gamma   90.00
#
_symmetry.space_group_name_H-M   'P 1'
#
loop_
_entity.id
_entity.type
_entity.pdbx_description
1 polymer ?
#
loop_
_entity_poly.entity_id
_entity_poly.type
_entity_poly.pdbx_seq_one_letter_code
_entity_poly.pdbx_strand_id
1 'polypeptide(L)'
;MLFRNPQARRRAYDESLREVMSIARGKESRQWLSTWKRLQPAPTPAWSLPGLARQLGIGALTVKDESARSALGSFKVLGAPVALLRLVLRRWPDRGWAPADLLAGRHADALRDFVVVSATDGNHGRALAAAAQSIGCRCVIVLHAQVSEEREAPIAALGAEIVRIAGNYDESVEEAARLARANGWEVVSDTSYEGYEEVPRDVMQGYGILADELLESSVADTPCPFTHVVVQGGVGGLAAGVVSHFWERYGAARPNFIVVEPEQADCLLQSARNGHPSRATGSVDSVMAGLACGETSPLAWRFLQPAVDVFMTVTDAQAEQAMRTLASGDAGDVPVLSGESGAAGLAALQALAADPAARDAAGLDPDARVLLISTEGATAPGVYRGITGRCGEEVVAAQAQWLRREGIAEDALMARIEAHAAIGAIDGGGVCRIALTDADRQGRDQLVRWMKELDLEVRIDRVGNIFGIRAGITDAAPVMTGSHIDTVATGGRYDGNYGVMAGLEVVRWLDARGRRTLRPIVVAAFTNEEGVRFMPDMMGSLVHAGGLSPDAALDTLGTDGARLGDELARIGYAGDMACGAIVPHAFVELHIEQGPVLEAEGLAIGAVQDLQGISWQEISIVGQSNHAGTTPMRLRHDAGYCAAAIAVFVRDLARRYGGSQVGTVGVLDLHPNLINVIAARATLTIDLRNTDEVMLRRAEAELEAHLRELEKKEGVTIEARRLARFEPVVFDAGLVRRIEASARARGLPSRRMTSGAGHDAQMMARICPAAMIFVPSERGISHNPREHTAPAELANGASVLLDVMLALADEPPTA
;
A
#
# COMPACT_ATOMS: atom_id res chain seq x y z
N MET A 1 16.93 -28.23 -20.86
CA MET A 1 16.92 -28.16 -22.36
C MET A 1 16.14 -26.92 -22.80
N LEU A 2 16.52 -26.22 -23.88
CA LEU A 2 15.84 -24.99 -24.34
C LEU A 2 15.23 -25.15 -25.75
N PHE A 3 14.05 -24.57 -25.99
CA PHE A 3 13.39 -24.50 -27.29
C PHE A 3 12.82 -23.10 -27.53
N ARG A 4 13.27 -22.44 -28.60
CA ARG A 4 12.70 -21.17 -29.06
C ARG A 4 11.43 -21.46 -29.87
N ASN A 5 10.32 -20.87 -29.47
CA ASN A 5 9.03 -21.14 -30.09
C ASN A 5 8.88 -20.39 -31.43
N PRO A 6 8.86 -21.09 -32.59
CA PRO A 6 8.68 -20.45 -33.89
C PRO A 6 7.26 -19.93 -34.12
N GLN A 7 6.28 -20.30 -33.26
CA GLN A 7 4.89 -19.85 -33.34
C GLN A 7 4.61 -18.59 -32.52
N ALA A 8 5.56 -18.12 -31.70
CA ALA A 8 5.42 -16.88 -30.95
C ALA A 8 5.22 -15.68 -31.91
N ARG A 9 4.23 -14.84 -31.63
CA ARG A 9 3.93 -13.62 -32.41
C ARG A 9 3.79 -12.42 -31.48
N ARG A 10 4.26 -11.25 -31.96
CA ARG A 10 4.05 -9.95 -31.33
C ARG A 10 2.88 -9.26 -32.03
N ARG A 11 1.70 -9.34 -31.43
CA ARG A 11 0.44 -8.82 -31.99
C ARG A 11 -0.49 -8.36 -30.87
N ALA A 12 -1.55 -7.64 -31.24
CA ALA A 12 -2.64 -7.34 -30.30
C ALA A 12 -3.25 -8.63 -29.72
N TYR A 13 -3.82 -8.53 -28.53
CA TYR A 13 -4.48 -9.65 -27.87
C TYR A 13 -5.68 -10.12 -28.71
N ASP A 14 -5.84 -11.44 -28.83
CA ASP A 14 -6.83 -12.06 -29.69
C ASP A 14 -8.23 -11.92 -29.08
N GLU A 15 -9.19 -11.37 -29.84
CA GLU A 15 -10.55 -11.15 -29.34
C GLU A 15 -11.23 -12.48 -28.96
N SER A 16 -10.96 -13.55 -29.71
CA SER A 16 -11.48 -14.90 -29.41
C SER A 16 -10.94 -15.48 -28.10
N LEU A 17 -9.77 -15.01 -27.65
CA LEU A 17 -9.17 -15.39 -26.37
C LEU A 17 -9.68 -14.50 -25.22
N ARG A 18 -10.13 -13.27 -25.51
CA ARG A 18 -10.69 -12.36 -24.50
C ARG A 18 -11.98 -12.87 -23.86
N GLU A 19 -12.80 -13.60 -24.63
CA GLU A 19 -14.00 -14.26 -24.10
C GLU A 19 -13.67 -15.36 -23.07
N VAL A 20 -12.49 -15.95 -23.16
CA VAL A 20 -12.02 -17.02 -22.27
C VAL A 20 -11.26 -16.44 -21.08
N MET A 21 -10.32 -15.53 -21.32
CA MET A 21 -9.47 -14.88 -20.32
C MET A 21 -9.41 -13.38 -20.58
N SER A 22 -9.80 -12.58 -19.59
CA SER A 22 -9.63 -11.13 -19.63
C SER A 22 -9.25 -10.52 -18.28
N ILE A 23 -8.59 -9.37 -18.30
CA ILE A 23 -8.27 -8.54 -17.14
C ILE A 23 -9.55 -8.23 -16.35
N ALA A 24 -10.66 -7.97 -17.04
CA ALA A 24 -11.96 -7.72 -16.40
C ALA A 24 -12.41 -8.93 -15.55
N ARG A 25 -12.27 -10.15 -16.06
CA ARG A 25 -12.58 -11.37 -15.31
C ARG A 25 -11.59 -11.62 -14.17
N GLY A 26 -10.32 -11.30 -14.36
CA GLY A 26 -9.31 -11.35 -13.29
C GLY A 26 -9.67 -10.41 -12.12
N LYS A 27 -10.07 -9.17 -12.44
CA LYS A 27 -10.50 -8.18 -11.44
C LYS A 27 -11.78 -8.58 -10.71
N GLU A 28 -12.74 -9.16 -11.42
CA GLU A 28 -13.94 -9.75 -10.80
C GLU A 28 -13.56 -10.86 -9.79
N SER A 29 -12.70 -11.79 -10.20
CA SER A 29 -12.20 -12.86 -9.34
C SER A 29 -11.48 -12.30 -8.10
N ARG A 30 -10.65 -11.26 -8.27
CA ARG A 30 -9.97 -10.54 -7.18
C ARG A 30 -10.97 -9.93 -6.20
N GLN A 31 -11.99 -9.24 -6.72
CA GLN A 31 -13.03 -8.62 -5.91
C GLN A 31 -13.78 -9.66 -5.08
N TRP A 32 -14.12 -10.82 -5.65
CA TRP A 32 -14.83 -11.87 -4.93
C TRP A 32 -14.01 -12.41 -3.76
N LEU A 33 -12.72 -12.67 -3.98
CA LEU A 33 -11.82 -13.20 -2.95
C LEU A 33 -11.41 -12.16 -1.90
N SER A 34 -11.54 -10.85 -2.17
CA SER A 34 -11.09 -9.79 -1.26
C SER A 34 -11.72 -9.83 0.14
N THR A 35 -12.90 -10.44 0.27
CA THR A 35 -13.64 -10.57 1.54
C THR A 35 -13.34 -11.88 2.27
N TRP A 36 -12.55 -12.77 1.67
CA TRP A 36 -12.31 -14.10 2.22
C TRP A 36 -11.24 -14.07 3.30
N LYS A 37 -11.64 -14.38 4.54
CA LYS A 37 -10.75 -14.36 5.72
C LYS A 37 -9.53 -15.30 5.65
N ARG A 38 -9.52 -16.24 4.70
CA ARG A 38 -8.40 -17.18 4.49
C ARG A 38 -7.34 -16.64 3.52
N LEU A 39 -7.65 -15.58 2.80
CA LEU A 39 -6.73 -14.90 1.91
C LEU A 39 -6.17 -13.66 2.64
N GLN A 40 -4.89 -13.37 2.44
CA GLN A 40 -4.38 -12.06 2.85
C GLN A 40 -5.15 -10.97 2.08
N PRO A 41 -5.70 -9.96 2.78
CA PRO A 41 -6.48 -8.90 2.15
C PRO A 41 -5.63 -8.04 1.20
N ALA A 42 -4.32 -8.03 1.44
CA ALA A 42 -3.31 -7.32 0.69
C ALA A 42 -2.71 -8.16 -0.46
N PRO A 43 -2.27 -7.52 -1.56
CA PRO A 43 -1.35 -8.14 -2.52
C PRO A 43 -0.09 -8.71 -1.87
N THR A 44 0.44 -9.79 -2.40
CA THR A 44 1.71 -10.39 -1.94
C THR A 44 2.90 -9.53 -2.35
N PRO A 45 4.02 -9.55 -1.61
CA PRO A 45 5.20 -8.75 -1.95
C PRO A 45 5.81 -9.08 -3.32
N ALA A 46 6.46 -8.09 -3.93
CA ALA A 46 7.32 -8.25 -5.09
C ALA A 46 8.72 -7.73 -4.74
N TRP A 47 9.66 -8.63 -4.51
CA TRP A 47 11.00 -8.33 -4.03
C TRP A 47 11.94 -7.97 -5.16
N SER A 48 12.66 -6.84 -5.05
CA SER A 48 13.80 -6.54 -5.92
C SER A 48 15.05 -7.23 -5.40
N LEU A 49 15.77 -7.95 -6.27
CA LEU A 49 17.01 -8.69 -5.94
C LEU A 49 18.22 -8.14 -6.74
N PRO A 50 18.70 -6.92 -6.45
CA PRO A 50 19.78 -6.28 -7.20
C PRO A 50 21.14 -7.00 -7.10
N GLY A 51 21.44 -7.67 -5.98
CA GLY A 51 22.64 -8.49 -5.83
C GLY A 51 22.67 -9.63 -6.84
N LEU A 52 21.58 -10.38 -6.90
CA LEU A 52 21.41 -11.51 -7.79
C LEU A 52 21.30 -11.07 -9.26
N ALA A 53 20.65 -9.93 -9.54
CA ALA A 53 20.64 -9.33 -10.88
C ALA A 53 22.06 -9.05 -11.39
N ARG A 54 22.94 -8.49 -10.55
CA ARG A 54 24.36 -8.28 -10.90
C ARG A 54 25.11 -9.59 -11.15
N GLN A 55 24.90 -10.61 -10.31
CA GLN A 55 25.52 -11.92 -10.50
C GLN A 55 25.08 -12.60 -11.80
N LEU A 56 23.83 -12.40 -12.19
CA LEU A 56 23.24 -12.92 -13.44
C LEU A 56 23.54 -12.03 -14.66
N GLY A 57 24.16 -10.86 -14.46
CA GLY A 57 24.48 -9.91 -15.52
C GLY A 57 23.24 -9.35 -16.22
N ILE A 58 22.16 -9.06 -15.49
CA ILE A 58 20.92 -8.44 -15.99
C ILE A 58 20.62 -7.14 -15.24
N GLY A 59 19.76 -6.29 -15.81
CA GLY A 59 19.51 -4.94 -15.31
C GLY A 59 18.68 -4.90 -14.03
N ALA A 60 17.67 -5.77 -13.92
CA ALA A 60 16.86 -5.91 -12.71
C ALA A 60 16.24 -7.30 -12.59
N LEU A 61 16.06 -7.76 -11.34
CA LEU A 61 15.37 -8.99 -11.01
C LEU A 61 14.29 -8.71 -9.96
N THR A 62 13.06 -9.12 -10.25
CA THR A 62 11.93 -9.01 -9.33
C THR A 62 11.33 -10.38 -9.08
N VAL A 63 11.05 -10.73 -7.83
CA VAL A 63 10.40 -11.99 -7.43
C VAL A 63 9.07 -11.69 -6.74
N LYS A 64 7.96 -12.07 -7.37
CA LYS A 64 6.63 -12.05 -6.75
C LYS A 64 6.51 -13.23 -5.79
N ASP A 65 6.31 -12.96 -4.50
CA ASP A 65 6.40 -13.95 -3.43
C ASP A 65 5.03 -14.38 -2.89
N GLU A 66 4.55 -15.53 -3.35
CA GLU A 66 3.24 -16.08 -2.95
C GLU A 66 3.27 -16.91 -1.66
N SER A 67 4.43 -17.02 -1.00
CA SER A 67 4.56 -17.80 0.24
C SER A 67 3.71 -17.28 1.39
N ALA A 68 3.34 -15.99 1.36
CA ALA A 68 2.51 -15.34 2.38
C ALA A 68 1.04 -15.15 1.96
N ARG A 69 0.63 -15.56 0.74
CA ARG A 69 -0.71 -15.29 0.16
C ARG A 69 -1.86 -15.71 1.07
N SER A 70 -1.69 -16.81 1.79
CA SER A 70 -2.66 -17.40 2.72
C SER A 70 -1.92 -18.35 3.66
N ALA A 71 -2.61 -18.93 4.63
CA ALA A 71 -2.06 -20.06 5.40
C ALA A 71 -1.62 -21.23 4.51
N LEU A 72 -2.13 -21.31 3.26
CA LEU A 72 -1.69 -22.27 2.25
C LEU A 72 -0.21 -22.13 1.91
N GLY A 73 0.27 -20.89 1.89
CA GLY A 73 1.59 -20.53 1.38
C GLY A 73 1.78 -20.85 -0.10
N SER A 74 0.71 -20.75 -0.90
CA SER A 74 0.72 -21.05 -2.34
C SER A 74 -0.34 -20.25 -3.09
N PHE A 75 -0.02 -19.90 -4.34
CA PHE A 75 -0.90 -19.21 -5.28
C PHE A 75 -2.19 -19.97 -5.62
N LYS A 76 -2.24 -21.30 -5.41
CA LYS A 76 -3.40 -22.13 -5.81
C LYS A 76 -4.71 -21.73 -5.11
N VAL A 77 -4.62 -21.01 -4.00
CA VAL A 77 -5.76 -20.36 -3.31
C VAL A 77 -6.49 -19.30 -4.16
N LEU A 78 -5.90 -18.87 -5.29
CA LEU A 78 -6.53 -17.92 -6.21
C LEU A 78 -7.40 -18.61 -7.27
N GLY A 79 -7.09 -19.86 -7.64
CA GLY A 79 -7.72 -20.57 -8.76
C GLY A 79 -8.91 -21.42 -8.34
N ALA A 80 -8.67 -22.48 -7.56
CA ALA A 80 -9.71 -23.44 -7.17
C ALA A 80 -10.93 -22.79 -6.47
N PRO A 81 -10.75 -21.79 -5.58
CA PRO A 81 -11.88 -21.13 -4.93
C PRO A 81 -12.74 -20.30 -5.90
N VAL A 82 -12.14 -19.61 -6.87
CA VAL A 82 -12.87 -18.88 -7.91
C VAL A 82 -13.68 -19.84 -8.77
N ALA A 83 -13.07 -20.96 -9.17
CA ALA A 83 -13.75 -21.99 -9.94
C ALA A 83 -14.94 -22.59 -9.19
N LEU A 84 -14.80 -22.87 -7.89
CA LEU A 84 -15.90 -23.34 -7.05
C LEU A 84 -17.04 -22.31 -6.95
N LEU A 85 -16.72 -21.03 -6.74
CA LEU A 85 -17.73 -19.97 -6.67
C LEU A 85 -18.49 -19.85 -8.00
N ARG A 86 -17.78 -19.80 -9.13
CA ARG A 86 -18.42 -19.72 -10.45
C ARG A 86 -19.26 -20.95 -10.76
N LEU A 87 -18.81 -22.14 -10.37
CA LEU A 87 -19.57 -23.38 -10.49
C LEU A 87 -20.89 -23.32 -9.70
N VAL A 88 -20.84 -22.92 -8.43
CA VAL A 88 -22.03 -22.78 -7.58
C VAL A 88 -23.01 -21.75 -8.18
N LEU A 89 -22.50 -20.59 -8.58
CA LEU A 89 -23.34 -19.53 -9.17
C LEU A 89 -23.97 -19.95 -10.50
N ARG A 90 -23.26 -20.71 -11.34
CA ARG A 90 -23.82 -21.29 -12.57
C ARG A 90 -24.87 -22.35 -12.28
N ARG A 91 -24.71 -23.15 -11.23
CA ARG A 91 -25.63 -24.23 -10.88
C ARG A 91 -26.96 -23.70 -10.32
N TRP A 92 -26.92 -22.54 -9.64
CA TRP A 92 -28.08 -21.90 -9.02
C TRP A 92 -28.22 -20.42 -9.38
N PRO A 93 -28.48 -20.08 -10.65
CA PRO A 93 -28.52 -18.68 -11.12
C PRO A 93 -29.65 -17.87 -10.47
N ASP A 94 -30.79 -18.51 -10.16
CA ASP A 94 -31.98 -17.83 -9.63
C ASP A 94 -31.92 -17.55 -8.12
N ARG A 95 -30.88 -18.02 -7.42
CA ARG A 95 -30.75 -17.83 -5.97
C ARG A 95 -30.27 -16.44 -5.57
N GLY A 96 -29.70 -15.66 -6.50
CA GLY A 96 -29.21 -14.31 -6.22
C GLY A 96 -28.08 -14.25 -5.18
N TRP A 97 -27.32 -15.34 -5.01
CA TRP A 97 -26.25 -15.42 -4.02
C TRP A 97 -25.08 -14.52 -4.38
N ALA A 98 -24.58 -13.77 -3.40
CA ALA A 98 -23.35 -13.00 -3.53
C ALA A 98 -22.12 -13.88 -3.21
N PRO A 99 -21.00 -13.76 -3.94
CA PRO A 99 -19.76 -14.50 -3.64
C PRO A 99 -19.25 -14.32 -2.21
N ALA A 100 -19.36 -13.10 -1.66
CA ALA A 100 -18.96 -12.82 -0.27
C ALA A 100 -19.83 -13.59 0.74
N ASP A 101 -21.11 -13.80 0.43
CA ASP A 101 -22.06 -14.51 1.30
C ASP A 101 -21.77 -16.01 1.29
N LEU A 102 -21.42 -16.54 0.12
CA LEU A 102 -20.93 -17.91 -0.03
C LEU A 102 -19.66 -18.13 0.80
N LEU A 103 -18.63 -17.29 0.64
CA LEU A 103 -17.37 -17.45 1.37
C LEU A 103 -17.50 -17.22 2.89
N ALA A 104 -18.50 -16.46 3.32
CA ALA A 104 -18.86 -16.28 4.73
C ALA A 104 -19.71 -17.44 5.30
N GLY A 105 -20.05 -18.44 4.49
CA GLY A 105 -20.83 -19.61 4.91
C GLY A 105 -22.33 -19.32 5.14
N ARG A 106 -22.85 -18.18 4.67
CA ARG A 106 -24.26 -17.78 4.89
C ARG A 106 -25.27 -18.70 4.19
N HIS A 107 -24.80 -19.53 3.26
CA HIS A 107 -25.61 -20.47 2.48
C HIS A 107 -25.20 -21.94 2.68
N ALA A 108 -24.42 -22.25 3.73
CA ALA A 108 -23.90 -23.58 4.00
C ALA A 108 -24.99 -24.66 4.05
N ASP A 109 -26.13 -24.37 4.66
CA ASP A 109 -27.25 -25.33 4.73
C ASP A 109 -27.81 -25.71 3.36
N ALA A 110 -27.83 -24.76 2.40
CA ALA A 110 -28.31 -25.02 1.05
C ALA A 110 -27.29 -25.81 0.21
N LEU A 111 -26.02 -25.82 0.61
CA LEU A 111 -24.91 -26.42 -0.12
C LEU A 111 -24.37 -27.69 0.54
N ARG A 112 -24.95 -28.12 1.66
CA ARG A 112 -24.50 -29.27 2.46
C ARG A 112 -24.41 -30.58 1.66
N ASP A 113 -25.35 -30.79 0.74
CA ASP A 113 -25.41 -31.99 -0.11
C ASP A 113 -24.68 -31.81 -1.45
N PHE A 114 -24.16 -30.61 -1.72
CA PHE A 114 -23.33 -30.38 -2.89
C PHE A 114 -21.92 -30.92 -2.62
N VAL A 115 -21.42 -31.74 -3.54
CA VAL A 115 -20.11 -32.40 -3.40
C VAL A 115 -19.26 -32.05 -4.61
N VAL A 116 -18.04 -31.60 -4.33
CA VAL A 116 -17.00 -31.43 -5.34
C VAL A 116 -15.89 -32.44 -5.15
N VAL A 117 -15.30 -32.89 -6.26
CA VAL A 117 -14.21 -33.88 -6.27
C VAL A 117 -13.05 -33.43 -7.14
N SER A 118 -11.83 -33.71 -6.70
CA SER A 118 -10.61 -33.50 -7.50
C SER A 118 -9.57 -34.57 -7.19
N ALA A 119 -8.74 -34.90 -8.18
CA ALA A 119 -7.49 -35.64 -7.97
C ALA A 119 -6.35 -34.64 -7.83
N THR A 120 -5.56 -34.74 -6.75
CA THR A 120 -4.40 -33.87 -6.51
C THR A 120 -3.71 -34.25 -5.21
N ASP A 121 -2.39 -34.31 -5.23
CA ASP A 121 -1.54 -34.58 -4.08
C ASP A 121 -0.89 -33.31 -3.50
N GLY A 122 -1.38 -32.13 -3.87
CA GLY A 122 -0.72 -30.86 -3.58
C GLY A 122 -1.64 -29.68 -3.29
N ASN A 123 -1.16 -28.49 -3.59
CA ASN A 123 -1.78 -27.22 -3.17
C ASN A 123 -3.19 -26.98 -3.76
N HIS A 124 -3.58 -27.67 -4.84
CA HIS A 124 -4.91 -27.51 -5.45
C HIS A 124 -6.00 -28.09 -4.55
N GLY A 125 -5.77 -29.30 -4.02
CA GLY A 125 -6.73 -29.97 -3.14
C GLY A 125 -6.92 -29.22 -1.84
N ARG A 126 -5.83 -28.68 -1.29
CA ARG A 126 -5.85 -27.85 -0.09
C ARG A 126 -6.62 -26.54 -0.32
N ALA A 127 -6.43 -25.88 -1.48
CA ALA A 127 -7.18 -24.69 -1.85
C ALA A 127 -8.68 -24.98 -2.04
N LEU A 128 -9.02 -26.05 -2.74
CA LEU A 128 -10.41 -26.48 -2.97
C LEU A 128 -11.10 -26.84 -1.65
N ALA A 129 -10.45 -27.64 -0.80
CA ALA A 129 -10.97 -28.03 0.51
C ALA A 129 -11.21 -26.80 1.40
N ALA A 130 -10.30 -25.82 1.40
CA ALA A 130 -10.48 -24.59 2.16
C ALA A 130 -11.69 -23.78 1.69
N ALA A 131 -11.93 -23.69 0.38
CA ALA A 131 -13.09 -23.00 -0.17
C ALA A 131 -14.39 -23.76 0.10
N ALA A 132 -14.39 -25.08 -0.09
CA ALA A 132 -15.53 -25.93 0.20
C ALA A 132 -15.95 -25.84 1.68
N GLN A 133 -14.98 -25.87 2.60
CA GLN A 133 -15.21 -25.68 4.03
C GLN A 133 -15.82 -24.30 4.33
N SER A 134 -15.33 -23.24 3.69
CA SER A 134 -15.86 -21.89 3.86
C SER A 134 -17.29 -21.73 3.34
N ILE A 135 -17.61 -22.36 2.21
CA ILE A 135 -18.93 -22.27 1.56
C ILE A 135 -19.95 -23.22 2.21
N GLY A 136 -19.48 -24.31 2.82
CA GLY A 136 -20.31 -25.33 3.47
C GLY A 136 -20.72 -26.49 2.56
N CYS A 137 -19.98 -26.73 1.47
CA CYS A 137 -20.16 -27.92 0.63
C CYS A 137 -19.11 -29.00 0.94
N ARG A 138 -19.38 -30.24 0.54
CA ARG A 138 -18.46 -31.37 0.75
C ARG A 138 -17.37 -31.37 -0.30
N CYS A 139 -16.17 -31.78 0.09
CA CYS A 139 -15.00 -31.90 -0.78
C CYS A 139 -14.42 -33.30 -0.68
N VAL A 140 -14.19 -33.95 -1.82
CA VAL A 140 -13.54 -35.25 -1.91
C VAL A 140 -12.23 -35.08 -2.68
N ILE A 141 -11.11 -35.54 -2.10
CA ILE A 141 -9.80 -35.48 -2.75
C ILE A 141 -9.28 -36.89 -2.98
N VAL A 142 -9.02 -37.21 -4.24
CA VAL A 142 -8.45 -38.50 -4.65
C VAL A 142 -6.93 -38.41 -4.68
N LEU A 143 -6.26 -39.27 -3.91
CA LEU A 143 -4.82 -39.35 -3.77
C LEU A 143 -4.30 -40.69 -4.31
N HIS A 144 -3.13 -40.66 -4.95
CA HIS A 144 -2.43 -41.88 -5.36
C HIS A 144 -1.64 -42.51 -4.20
N ALA A 145 -1.10 -43.72 -4.38
CA ALA A 145 -0.54 -44.50 -3.28
C ALA A 145 0.69 -43.85 -2.62
N GLN A 146 1.43 -43.04 -3.36
CA GLN A 146 2.75 -42.51 -2.95
C GLN A 146 2.68 -41.13 -2.28
N VAL A 147 1.49 -40.51 -2.18
CA VAL A 147 1.34 -39.20 -1.51
C VAL A 147 1.66 -39.33 -0.03
N SER A 148 2.61 -38.52 0.46
CA SER A 148 3.04 -38.53 1.86
C SER A 148 1.95 -38.03 2.82
N GLU A 149 2.02 -38.48 4.08
CA GLU A 149 1.12 -38.02 5.14
C GLU A 149 1.23 -36.51 5.40
N GLU A 150 2.44 -35.94 5.25
CA GLU A 150 2.71 -34.49 5.35
C GLU A 150 1.88 -33.68 4.33
N ARG A 151 1.57 -34.25 3.17
CA ARG A 151 0.75 -33.61 2.13
C ARG A 151 -0.75 -33.89 2.30
N GLU A 152 -1.13 -35.07 2.80
CA GLU A 152 -2.53 -35.42 3.05
C GLU A 152 -3.12 -34.66 4.25
N ALA A 153 -2.41 -34.64 5.38
CA ALA A 153 -2.95 -34.14 6.64
C ALA A 153 -3.50 -32.70 6.57
N PRO A 154 -2.84 -31.74 5.89
CA PRO A 154 -3.39 -30.39 5.72
C PRO A 154 -4.69 -30.31 4.91
N ILE A 155 -4.90 -31.25 3.98
CA ILE A 155 -6.13 -31.35 3.17
C ILE A 155 -7.26 -31.94 4.04
N ALA A 156 -6.98 -33.03 4.74
CA ALA A 156 -7.94 -33.67 5.65
C ALA A 156 -8.36 -32.74 6.81
N ALA A 157 -7.43 -31.94 7.34
CA ALA A 157 -7.71 -30.95 8.40
C ALA A 157 -8.72 -29.87 7.98
N LEU A 158 -8.93 -29.67 6.68
CA LEU A 158 -9.95 -28.77 6.13
C LEU A 158 -11.32 -29.45 5.98
N GLY A 159 -11.46 -30.70 6.41
CA GLY A 159 -12.71 -31.47 6.34
C GLY A 159 -12.96 -32.14 4.98
N ALA A 160 -11.94 -32.27 4.14
CA ALA A 160 -12.05 -33.04 2.90
C ALA A 160 -12.05 -34.55 3.18
N GLU A 161 -12.90 -35.29 2.48
CA GLU A 161 -12.90 -36.74 2.45
C GLU A 161 -11.78 -37.22 1.54
N ILE A 162 -10.83 -37.99 2.07
CA ILE A 162 -9.69 -38.50 1.31
C ILE A 162 -10.01 -39.88 0.74
N VAL A 163 -9.85 -40.05 -0.57
CA VAL A 163 -9.94 -41.34 -1.25
C VAL A 163 -8.56 -41.70 -1.77
N ARG A 164 -7.89 -42.66 -1.15
CA ARG A 164 -6.58 -43.13 -1.59
C ARG A 164 -6.69 -44.35 -2.49
N ILE A 165 -6.08 -44.29 -3.67
CA ILE A 165 -6.01 -45.41 -4.61
C ILE A 165 -4.61 -46.03 -4.63
N ALA A 166 -4.53 -47.29 -5.08
CA ALA A 166 -3.24 -47.99 -5.25
C ALA A 166 -2.42 -47.49 -6.47
N GLY A 167 -3.05 -46.69 -7.34
CA GLY A 167 -2.50 -46.24 -8.62
C GLY A 167 -1.55 -45.04 -8.55
N ASN A 168 -1.34 -44.41 -9.71
CA ASN A 168 -0.57 -43.17 -9.91
C ASN A 168 -1.49 -41.92 -10.03
N TYR A 169 -0.91 -40.76 -10.35
CA TYR A 169 -1.65 -39.50 -10.47
C TYR A 169 -2.74 -39.55 -11.57
N ASP A 170 -2.41 -40.02 -12.77
CA ASP A 170 -3.36 -40.09 -13.88
C ASP A 170 -4.54 -41.02 -13.55
N GLU A 171 -4.28 -42.16 -12.92
CA GLU A 171 -5.32 -43.07 -12.42
C GLU A 171 -6.19 -42.42 -11.34
N SER A 172 -5.63 -41.48 -10.56
CA SER A 172 -6.40 -40.71 -9.57
C SER A 172 -7.37 -39.75 -10.26
N VAL A 173 -6.96 -39.12 -11.37
CA VAL A 173 -7.82 -38.26 -12.20
C VAL A 173 -8.99 -39.06 -12.78
N GLU A 174 -8.71 -40.25 -13.33
CA GLU A 174 -9.73 -41.16 -13.85
C GLU A 174 -10.71 -41.60 -12.76
N GLU A 175 -10.21 -41.93 -11.56
CA GLU A 175 -11.04 -42.31 -10.42
C GLU A 175 -11.91 -41.15 -9.92
N ALA A 176 -11.36 -39.93 -9.84
CA ALA A 176 -12.13 -38.73 -9.47
C ALA A 176 -13.30 -38.51 -10.45
N ALA A 177 -13.05 -38.66 -11.75
CA ALA A 177 -14.08 -38.54 -12.78
C ALA A 177 -15.11 -39.69 -12.69
N ARG A 178 -14.68 -40.91 -12.35
CA ARG A 178 -15.57 -42.06 -12.13
C ARG A 178 -16.48 -41.81 -10.93
N LEU A 179 -15.93 -41.35 -9.80
CA LEU A 179 -16.67 -41.01 -8.58
C LEU A 179 -17.66 -39.89 -8.83
N ALA A 180 -17.26 -38.85 -9.58
CA ALA A 180 -18.14 -37.76 -9.98
C ALA A 180 -19.37 -38.27 -10.72
N ARG A 181 -19.17 -39.08 -11.77
CA ARG A 181 -20.27 -39.66 -12.55
C ARG A 181 -21.16 -40.60 -11.72
N ALA A 182 -20.55 -41.45 -10.89
CA ALA A 182 -21.28 -42.45 -10.12
C ALA A 182 -22.18 -41.84 -9.04
N ASN A 183 -21.81 -40.68 -8.50
CA ASN A 183 -22.53 -40.04 -7.38
C ASN A 183 -23.20 -38.71 -7.75
N GLY A 184 -23.09 -38.25 -9.00
CA GLY A 184 -23.58 -36.95 -9.44
C GLY A 184 -22.83 -35.77 -8.79
N TRP A 185 -21.54 -35.95 -8.49
CA TRP A 185 -20.68 -34.89 -7.96
C TRP A 185 -20.06 -34.07 -9.09
N GLU A 186 -19.56 -32.88 -8.76
CA GLU A 186 -18.90 -32.00 -9.73
C GLU A 186 -17.38 -32.12 -9.63
N VAL A 187 -16.70 -32.24 -10.78
CA VAL A 187 -15.24 -32.23 -10.84
C VAL A 187 -14.74 -30.78 -10.77
N VAL A 188 -13.74 -30.52 -9.91
CA VAL A 188 -13.04 -29.23 -9.85
C VAL A 188 -11.55 -29.41 -10.02
N SER A 189 -11.12 -29.55 -11.28
CA SER A 189 -9.71 -29.72 -11.70
C SER A 189 -9.18 -28.52 -12.51
N ASP A 190 -7.86 -28.31 -12.46
CA ASP A 190 -7.10 -27.31 -13.21
C ASP A 190 -6.69 -27.76 -14.64
N THR A 191 -6.86 -29.05 -14.97
CA THR A 191 -6.59 -29.60 -16.32
C THR A 191 -7.86 -29.61 -17.19
N SER A 192 -7.74 -29.16 -18.44
CA SER A 192 -8.83 -29.26 -19.43
C SER A 192 -8.69 -30.47 -20.33
N TYR A 193 -9.82 -30.96 -20.83
CA TYR A 193 -9.92 -32.00 -21.85
C TYR A 193 -11.21 -31.77 -22.65
N GLU A 194 -11.38 -32.50 -23.76
CA GLU A 194 -12.55 -32.34 -24.63
C GLU A 194 -13.86 -32.48 -23.83
N GLY A 195 -14.70 -31.45 -23.90
CA GLY A 195 -15.96 -31.37 -23.14
C GLY A 195 -15.84 -30.86 -21.70
N TYR A 196 -14.64 -30.53 -21.21
CA TYR A 196 -14.40 -30.00 -19.86
C TYR A 196 -13.42 -28.80 -19.90
N GLU A 197 -13.96 -27.62 -20.18
CA GLU A 197 -13.18 -26.36 -20.29
C GLU A 197 -13.61 -25.28 -19.30
N GLU A 198 -14.86 -25.27 -18.84
CA GLU A 198 -15.40 -24.16 -18.03
C GLU A 198 -14.71 -24.00 -16.69
N VAL A 199 -14.51 -25.11 -15.96
CA VAL A 199 -13.88 -25.07 -14.64
C VAL A 199 -12.37 -24.79 -14.75
N PRO A 200 -11.60 -25.44 -15.65
CA PRO A 200 -10.21 -25.07 -15.90
C PRO A 200 -10.04 -23.59 -16.31
N ARG A 201 -10.93 -23.06 -17.16
CA ARG A 201 -10.97 -21.62 -17.49
C ARG A 201 -11.07 -20.78 -16.23
N ASP A 202 -12.03 -21.09 -15.36
CA ASP A 202 -12.29 -20.31 -14.15
C ASP A 202 -11.10 -20.38 -13.16
N VAL A 203 -10.42 -21.53 -13.07
CA VAL A 203 -9.17 -21.67 -12.33
C VAL A 203 -8.09 -20.74 -12.88
N MET A 204 -7.88 -20.74 -14.21
CA MET A 204 -6.90 -19.86 -14.86
C MET A 204 -7.22 -18.38 -14.67
N GLN A 205 -8.50 -18.01 -14.74
CA GLN A 205 -8.95 -16.63 -14.48
C GLN A 205 -8.58 -16.16 -13.07
N GLY A 206 -8.63 -17.05 -12.09
CA GLY A 206 -8.15 -16.79 -10.73
C GLY A 206 -6.65 -16.49 -10.69
N TYR A 207 -5.82 -17.20 -11.45
CA TYR A 207 -4.38 -16.95 -11.50
C TYR A 207 -4.00 -15.61 -12.15
N GLY A 208 -4.89 -15.02 -12.96
CA GLY A 208 -4.72 -13.67 -13.50
C GLY A 208 -4.60 -12.57 -12.42
N ILE A 209 -5.04 -12.85 -11.18
CA ILE A 209 -4.89 -11.94 -10.02
C ILE A 209 -3.41 -11.63 -9.75
N LEU A 210 -2.50 -12.59 -9.95
CA LEU A 210 -1.06 -12.40 -9.72
C LEU A 210 -0.50 -11.24 -10.56
N ALA A 211 -0.87 -11.22 -11.84
CA ALA A 211 -0.45 -10.17 -12.77
C ALA A 211 -1.19 -8.85 -12.52
N ASP A 212 -2.47 -8.90 -12.15
CA ASP A 212 -3.25 -7.71 -11.79
C ASP A 212 -2.64 -6.97 -10.59
N GLU A 213 -2.28 -7.72 -9.53
CA GLU A 213 -1.62 -7.20 -8.34
C GLU A 213 -0.27 -6.54 -8.65
N LEU A 214 0.53 -7.15 -9.53
CA LEU A 214 1.85 -6.64 -9.93
C LEU A 214 1.75 -5.34 -10.74
N LEU A 215 0.67 -5.17 -11.51
CA LEU A 215 0.50 -4.07 -12.46
C LEU A 215 -0.52 -3.02 -11.99
N GLU A 216 -1.00 -3.13 -10.73
CA GLU A 216 -2.01 -2.24 -10.15
C GLU A 216 -1.52 -0.78 -10.04
N SER A 217 -0.23 -0.58 -9.74
CA SER A 217 0.39 0.74 -9.66
C SER A 217 0.82 1.31 -11.02
N SER A 218 0.80 0.50 -12.08
CA SER A 218 1.16 0.95 -13.42
C SER A 218 0.04 1.80 -14.01
N VAL A 219 0.36 3.03 -14.41
CA VAL A 219 -0.57 3.91 -15.13
C VAL A 219 -0.90 3.32 -16.50
N ALA A 220 -2.10 3.59 -17.02
CA ALA A 220 -2.45 3.23 -18.39
C ALA A 220 -1.42 3.81 -19.38
N ASP A 221 -1.16 3.11 -20.47
CA ASP A 221 -0.24 3.52 -21.56
C ASP A 221 1.24 3.68 -21.20
N THR A 222 1.69 3.23 -20.01
CA THR A 222 3.12 3.14 -19.70
C THR A 222 3.75 1.87 -20.27
N PRO A 223 5.04 1.90 -20.68
CA PRO A 223 5.75 0.69 -21.09
C PRO A 223 5.74 -0.38 -20.01
N CYS A 224 5.77 -1.65 -20.41
CA CYS A 224 5.85 -2.76 -19.46
C CYS A 224 7.11 -2.60 -18.57
N PRO A 225 6.98 -2.65 -17.24
CA PRO A 225 8.12 -2.53 -16.33
C PRO A 225 9.11 -3.70 -16.49
N PHE A 226 8.66 -4.84 -17.02
CA PHE A 226 9.48 -6.02 -17.26
C PHE A 226 9.75 -6.20 -18.75
N THR A 227 10.97 -6.62 -19.10
CA THR A 227 11.29 -7.09 -20.46
C THR A 227 11.11 -8.59 -20.58
N HIS A 228 11.21 -9.33 -19.47
CA HIS A 228 11.05 -10.78 -19.41
C HIS A 228 10.15 -11.20 -18.23
N VAL A 229 9.34 -12.22 -18.44
CA VAL A 229 8.57 -12.90 -17.39
C VAL A 229 8.84 -14.39 -17.49
N VAL A 230 9.42 -14.97 -16.44
CA VAL A 230 9.65 -16.41 -16.32
C VAL A 230 8.55 -17.00 -15.46
N VAL A 231 7.80 -17.95 -16.02
CA VAL A 231 6.63 -18.55 -15.36
C VAL A 231 6.70 -20.06 -15.44
N GLN A 232 6.25 -20.72 -14.39
CA GLN A 232 6.21 -22.16 -14.34
C GLN A 232 5.12 -22.75 -15.23
N GLY A 233 5.44 -23.84 -15.91
CA GLY A 233 4.60 -24.51 -16.89
C GLY A 233 3.47 -25.34 -16.28
N GLY A 234 3.81 -26.49 -15.69
CA GLY A 234 2.83 -27.50 -15.26
C GLY A 234 1.88 -27.86 -16.39
N VAL A 235 0.58 -28.01 -16.11
CA VAL A 235 -0.45 -28.19 -17.17
C VAL A 235 -0.68 -26.95 -18.06
N GLY A 236 -0.05 -25.82 -17.73
CA GLY A 236 -0.14 -24.55 -18.45
C GLY A 236 -1.09 -23.52 -17.85
N GLY A 237 -1.87 -23.86 -16.82
CA GLY A 237 -2.92 -22.99 -16.27
C GLY A 237 -2.39 -21.69 -15.65
N LEU A 238 -1.35 -21.77 -14.81
CA LEU A 238 -0.69 -20.59 -14.24
C LEU A 238 -0.08 -19.72 -15.34
N ALA A 239 0.69 -20.34 -16.24
CA ALA A 239 1.32 -19.66 -17.36
C ALA A 239 0.29 -18.92 -18.22
N ALA A 240 -0.83 -19.55 -18.56
CA ALA A 240 -1.90 -18.93 -19.34
C ALA A 240 -2.54 -17.74 -18.59
N GLY A 241 -2.78 -17.87 -17.29
CA GLY A 241 -3.29 -16.79 -16.44
C GLY A 241 -2.39 -15.53 -16.45
N VAL A 242 -1.08 -15.71 -16.31
CA VAL A 242 -0.11 -14.61 -16.30
C VAL A 242 0.12 -14.05 -17.70
N VAL A 243 0.38 -14.92 -18.68
CA VAL A 243 0.66 -14.55 -20.08
C VAL A 243 -0.51 -13.78 -20.70
N SER A 244 -1.74 -14.25 -20.50
CA SER A 244 -2.93 -13.59 -21.04
C SER A 244 -3.09 -12.17 -20.48
N HIS A 245 -2.85 -11.96 -19.19
CA HIS A 245 -2.97 -10.64 -18.57
C HIS A 245 -1.95 -9.63 -19.13
N PHE A 246 -0.68 -10.02 -19.22
CA PHE A 246 0.36 -9.16 -19.80
C PHE A 246 0.13 -8.93 -21.30
N TRP A 247 -0.31 -9.94 -22.04
CA TRP A 247 -0.57 -9.82 -23.46
C TRP A 247 -1.81 -8.95 -23.75
N GLU A 248 -2.88 -9.05 -22.95
CA GLU A 248 -4.03 -8.17 -23.06
C GLU A 248 -3.67 -6.71 -22.76
N ARG A 249 -2.86 -6.48 -21.72
CA ARG A 249 -2.47 -5.13 -21.30
C ARG A 249 -1.53 -4.43 -22.28
N TYR A 250 -0.52 -5.15 -22.78
CA TYR A 250 0.58 -4.54 -23.55
C TYR A 250 0.55 -4.92 -25.04
N GLY A 251 -0.34 -5.81 -25.47
CA GLY A 251 -0.49 -6.21 -26.87
C GLY A 251 0.83 -6.67 -27.49
N ALA A 252 1.23 -6.04 -28.60
CA ALA A 252 2.49 -6.35 -29.27
C ALA A 252 3.73 -5.98 -28.44
N ALA A 253 3.60 -5.04 -27.49
CA ALA A 253 4.66 -4.59 -26.58
C ALA A 253 4.76 -5.42 -25.29
N ARG A 254 4.10 -6.59 -25.22
CA ARG A 254 4.24 -7.55 -24.12
C ARG A 254 5.71 -7.91 -23.85
N PRO A 255 6.09 -8.37 -22.64
CA PRO A 255 7.43 -8.90 -22.37
C PRO A 255 7.70 -10.21 -23.10
N ASN A 256 8.97 -10.62 -23.13
CA ASN A 256 9.38 -11.96 -23.50
C ASN A 256 8.90 -12.96 -22.44
N PHE A 257 8.20 -14.00 -22.84
CA PHE A 257 7.72 -15.04 -21.95
C PHE A 257 8.61 -16.28 -22.04
N ILE A 258 9.07 -16.74 -20.89
CA ILE A 258 9.85 -17.98 -20.74
C ILE A 258 9.04 -18.92 -19.85
N VAL A 259 8.65 -20.07 -20.38
CA VAL A 259 7.98 -21.13 -19.61
C VAL A 259 9.02 -22.16 -19.17
N VAL A 260 9.04 -22.45 -17.87
CA VAL A 260 9.94 -23.46 -17.27
C VAL A 260 9.18 -24.67 -16.75
N GLU A 261 9.71 -25.86 -17.04
CA GLU A 261 9.20 -27.16 -16.58
C GLU A 261 10.33 -28.01 -15.96
N PRO A 262 10.01 -29.01 -15.12
CA PRO A 262 10.96 -30.04 -14.75
C PRO A 262 11.32 -30.91 -15.96
N GLU A 263 12.57 -31.35 -16.05
CA GLU A 263 13.03 -32.21 -17.16
C GLU A 263 12.24 -33.52 -17.29
N GLN A 264 11.72 -34.06 -16.18
CA GLN A 264 10.95 -35.29 -16.14
C GLN A 264 9.45 -35.10 -16.46
N ALA A 265 8.94 -33.85 -16.54
CA ALA A 265 7.54 -33.54 -16.82
C ALA A 265 7.42 -32.35 -17.79
N ASP A 266 7.92 -32.54 -19.01
CA ASP A 266 8.17 -31.50 -20.01
C ASP A 266 7.03 -31.35 -21.05
N CYS A 267 5.78 -31.52 -20.63
CA CYS A 267 4.64 -31.63 -21.55
C CYS A 267 4.44 -30.37 -22.45
N LEU A 268 4.70 -29.16 -21.95
CA LEU A 268 4.58 -27.92 -22.75
C LEU A 268 5.76 -27.75 -23.70
N LEU A 269 6.98 -28.12 -23.29
CA LEU A 269 8.14 -28.17 -24.18
C LEU A 269 7.89 -29.12 -25.37
N GLN A 270 7.33 -30.29 -25.11
CA GLN A 270 6.96 -31.24 -26.16
C GLN A 270 5.82 -30.70 -27.03
N SER A 271 4.83 -30.04 -26.41
CA SER A 271 3.75 -29.37 -27.15
C SER A 271 4.29 -28.29 -28.10
N ALA A 272 5.29 -27.54 -27.66
CA ALA A 272 5.95 -26.52 -28.48
C ALA A 272 6.70 -27.11 -29.67
N ARG A 273 7.33 -28.28 -29.50
CA ARG A 273 8.02 -29.01 -30.58
C ARG A 273 7.06 -29.60 -31.60
N ASN A 274 5.98 -30.20 -31.12
CA ASN A 274 5.01 -30.91 -31.96
C ASN A 274 3.96 -29.98 -32.59
N GLY A 275 3.78 -28.79 -32.01
CA GLY A 275 2.80 -27.80 -32.48
C GLY A 275 1.36 -28.05 -32.00
N HIS A 276 1.13 -29.04 -31.14
CA HIS A 276 -0.17 -29.37 -30.56
C HIS A 276 0.01 -29.85 -29.10
N PRO A 277 -1.03 -29.79 -28.24
CA PRO A 277 -0.97 -30.33 -26.89
C PRO A 277 -0.43 -31.78 -26.89
N SER A 278 0.57 -32.02 -26.05
CA SER A 278 1.36 -33.25 -26.02
C SER A 278 1.60 -33.71 -24.58
N ARG A 279 2.07 -34.96 -24.45
CA ARG A 279 2.45 -35.56 -23.17
C ARG A 279 3.93 -35.36 -22.86
N ALA A 280 4.27 -35.41 -21.58
CA ALA A 280 5.64 -35.42 -21.11
C ALA A 280 6.38 -36.68 -21.61
N THR A 281 7.70 -36.56 -21.78
CA THR A 281 8.56 -37.68 -22.19
C THR A 281 9.20 -38.44 -21.03
N GLY A 282 9.20 -37.85 -19.83
CA GLY A 282 9.80 -38.43 -18.63
C GLY A 282 8.82 -39.20 -17.74
N SER A 283 9.29 -39.55 -16.53
CA SER A 283 8.55 -40.32 -15.53
C SER A 283 7.52 -39.52 -14.75
N VAL A 284 7.45 -38.19 -14.95
CA VAL A 284 6.71 -37.22 -14.12
C VAL A 284 7.02 -37.25 -12.62
N ASP A 285 8.12 -37.90 -12.23
CA ASP A 285 8.62 -37.90 -10.85
C ASP A 285 9.66 -36.79 -10.69
N SER A 286 9.33 -35.77 -9.89
CA SER A 286 10.16 -34.60 -9.66
C SER A 286 9.87 -33.99 -8.30
N VAL A 287 10.91 -33.43 -7.66
CA VAL A 287 10.77 -32.66 -6.42
C VAL A 287 9.88 -31.42 -6.61
N MET A 288 9.79 -30.89 -7.84
CA MET A 288 8.88 -29.80 -8.23
C MET A 288 7.45 -30.31 -8.46
N ALA A 289 6.84 -30.92 -7.44
CA ALA A 289 5.55 -31.61 -7.58
C ALA A 289 4.41 -30.71 -8.11
N GLY A 290 4.46 -29.40 -7.87
CA GLY A 290 3.48 -28.46 -8.44
C GLY A 290 3.53 -28.33 -9.96
N LEU A 291 4.62 -28.80 -10.60
CA LEU A 291 4.89 -28.72 -12.04
C LEU A 291 4.98 -30.10 -12.72
N ALA A 292 4.94 -31.17 -11.93
CA ALA A 292 5.11 -32.55 -12.38
C ALA A 292 3.86 -33.08 -13.11
N CYS A 293 3.57 -32.52 -14.29
CA CYS A 293 2.34 -32.79 -15.04
C CYS A 293 2.60 -33.65 -16.28
N GLY A 294 1.75 -34.65 -16.51
CA GLY A 294 1.89 -35.59 -17.64
C GLY A 294 1.37 -35.08 -18.98
N GLU A 295 0.36 -34.19 -19.00
CA GLU A 295 -0.31 -33.77 -20.22
C GLU A 295 -0.65 -32.27 -20.22
N THR A 296 -0.44 -31.61 -21.36
CA THR A 296 -0.76 -30.19 -21.55
C THR A 296 -2.27 -29.95 -21.67
N SER A 297 -2.79 -28.97 -20.92
CA SER A 297 -4.17 -28.51 -21.02
C SER A 297 -4.43 -27.88 -22.40
N PRO A 298 -5.34 -28.44 -23.24
CA PRO A 298 -5.64 -27.89 -24.57
C PRO A 298 -6.12 -26.43 -24.52
N LEU A 299 -6.90 -26.07 -23.50
CA LEU A 299 -7.37 -24.71 -23.31
C LEU A 299 -6.22 -23.74 -23.01
N ALA A 300 -5.28 -24.12 -22.13
CA ALA A 300 -4.11 -23.27 -21.82
C ALA A 300 -3.22 -23.11 -23.05
N TRP A 301 -3.03 -24.16 -23.84
CA TRP A 301 -2.19 -24.16 -25.04
C TRP A 301 -2.60 -23.10 -26.07
N ARG A 302 -3.91 -22.79 -26.18
CA ARG A 302 -4.44 -21.72 -27.06
C ARG A 302 -3.81 -20.35 -26.78
N PHE A 303 -3.39 -20.10 -25.53
CA PHE A 303 -2.70 -18.88 -25.12
C PHE A 303 -1.19 -19.02 -25.25
N LEU A 304 -0.65 -20.16 -24.82
CA LEU A 304 0.80 -20.36 -24.71
C LEU A 304 1.48 -20.48 -26.07
N GLN A 305 0.90 -21.20 -27.02
CA GLN A 305 1.48 -21.40 -28.35
C GLN A 305 1.79 -20.09 -29.09
N PRO A 306 0.86 -19.11 -29.20
CA PRO A 306 1.15 -17.86 -29.92
C PRO A 306 1.93 -16.84 -29.08
N ALA A 307 2.01 -16.98 -27.76
CA ALA A 307 2.54 -15.94 -26.88
C ALA A 307 3.91 -16.29 -26.25
N VAL A 308 4.15 -17.54 -25.86
CA VAL A 308 5.39 -17.92 -25.17
C VAL A 308 6.57 -17.92 -26.15
N ASP A 309 7.64 -17.20 -25.84
CA ASP A 309 8.79 -17.06 -26.74
C ASP A 309 9.79 -18.21 -26.57
N VAL A 310 9.96 -18.72 -25.35
CA VAL A 310 10.87 -19.81 -25.02
C VAL A 310 10.20 -20.81 -24.08
N PHE A 311 10.35 -22.09 -24.39
CA PHE A 311 10.07 -23.19 -23.47
C PHE A 311 11.38 -23.82 -23.06
N MET A 312 11.56 -24.11 -21.77
CA MET A 312 12.76 -24.76 -21.29
C MET A 312 12.50 -25.66 -20.10
N THR A 313 13.42 -26.61 -19.88
CA THR A 313 13.43 -27.49 -18.73
C THR A 313 14.61 -27.23 -17.80
N VAL A 314 14.38 -27.46 -16.51
CA VAL A 314 15.39 -27.46 -15.44
C VAL A 314 15.38 -28.80 -14.71
N THR A 315 16.51 -29.17 -14.13
CA THR A 315 16.61 -30.38 -13.29
C THR A 315 16.21 -30.08 -11.85
N ASP A 316 15.84 -31.12 -11.10
CA ASP A 316 15.57 -31.00 -9.66
C ASP A 316 16.77 -30.41 -8.90
N ALA A 317 17.99 -30.82 -9.24
CA ALA A 317 19.20 -30.28 -8.63
C ALA A 317 19.37 -28.76 -8.88
N GLN A 318 18.96 -28.27 -10.06
CA GLN A 318 18.96 -26.84 -10.36
C GLN A 318 17.88 -26.10 -9.55
N ALA A 319 16.68 -26.68 -9.42
CA ALA A 319 15.62 -26.11 -8.57
C ALA A 319 16.03 -26.05 -7.10
N GLU A 320 16.60 -27.12 -6.56
CA GLU A 320 17.14 -27.16 -5.19
C GLU A 320 18.24 -26.12 -4.95
N GLN A 321 19.13 -25.93 -5.91
CA GLN A 321 20.17 -24.91 -5.82
C GLN A 321 19.57 -23.50 -5.83
N ALA A 322 18.56 -23.25 -6.66
CA ALA A 322 17.83 -21.99 -6.68
C ALA A 322 17.10 -21.72 -5.36
N MET A 323 16.50 -22.74 -4.74
CA MET A 323 15.92 -22.63 -3.39
C MET A 323 16.98 -22.22 -2.36
N ARG A 324 18.16 -22.87 -2.39
CA ARG A 324 19.28 -22.52 -1.50
C ARG A 324 19.71 -21.05 -1.69
N THR A 325 19.82 -20.58 -2.93
CA THR A 325 20.16 -19.19 -3.25
C THR A 325 19.11 -18.20 -2.73
N LEU A 326 17.81 -18.47 -2.91
CA LEU A 326 16.73 -17.60 -2.43
C LEU A 326 16.66 -17.60 -0.90
N ALA A 327 16.79 -18.76 -0.27
CA ALA A 327 16.70 -18.91 1.18
C ALA A 327 17.89 -18.29 1.92
N SER A 328 19.08 -18.25 1.33
CA SER A 328 20.27 -17.69 1.99
C SER A 328 20.36 -16.18 1.89
N GLY A 329 19.98 -15.60 0.74
CA GLY A 329 20.17 -14.17 0.48
C GLY A 329 21.65 -13.77 0.34
N ASP A 330 22.54 -14.70 -0.01
CA ASP A 330 24.01 -14.50 -0.01
C ASP A 330 24.48 -13.39 -0.96
N ALA A 331 23.66 -13.00 -1.94
CA ALA A 331 23.93 -11.86 -2.82
C ALA A 331 23.76 -10.49 -2.12
N GLY A 332 23.38 -10.49 -0.82
CA GLY A 332 23.03 -9.30 -0.05
C GLY A 332 21.56 -8.88 -0.19
N ASP A 333 20.78 -9.68 -0.92
CA ASP A 333 19.36 -9.44 -1.15
C ASP A 333 18.48 -10.03 -0.04
N VAL A 334 17.20 -9.68 -0.07
CA VAL A 334 16.21 -10.23 0.84
C VAL A 334 16.12 -11.74 0.70
N PRO A 335 16.19 -12.52 1.80
CA PRO A 335 15.86 -13.93 1.77
C PRO A 335 14.40 -14.15 1.35
N VAL A 336 14.17 -15.05 0.39
CA VAL A 336 12.83 -15.38 -0.13
C VAL A 336 12.50 -16.82 0.22
N LEU A 337 11.34 -17.03 0.85
CA LEU A 337 10.83 -18.36 1.14
C LEU A 337 10.19 -18.93 -0.12
N SER A 338 10.93 -19.78 -0.85
CA SER A 338 10.48 -20.35 -2.12
C SER A 338 10.61 -21.87 -2.11
N GLY A 339 9.48 -22.55 -2.29
CA GLY A 339 9.44 -24.00 -2.49
C GLY A 339 10.04 -24.43 -3.82
N GLU A 340 10.07 -25.73 -4.05
CA GLU A 340 10.70 -26.38 -5.21
C GLU A 340 10.15 -25.84 -6.53
N SER A 341 8.81 -25.83 -6.67
CA SER A 341 8.15 -25.29 -7.87
C SER A 341 8.34 -23.78 -7.99
N GLY A 342 8.35 -23.07 -6.86
CA GLY A 342 8.54 -21.62 -6.82
C GLY A 342 9.91 -21.19 -7.32
N ALA A 343 10.95 -21.95 -6.98
CA ALA A 343 12.33 -21.66 -7.34
C ALA A 343 12.68 -21.97 -8.80
N ALA A 344 11.82 -22.71 -9.53
CA ALA A 344 12.07 -23.13 -10.91
C ALA A 344 12.36 -21.95 -11.86
N GLY A 345 11.73 -20.79 -11.66
CA GLY A 345 11.99 -19.58 -12.45
C GLY A 345 13.43 -19.06 -12.28
N LEU A 346 13.96 -19.08 -11.05
CA LEU A 346 15.35 -18.70 -10.81
C LEU A 346 16.31 -19.77 -11.35
N ALA A 347 15.99 -21.05 -11.19
CA ALA A 347 16.78 -22.14 -11.75
C ALA A 347 16.93 -22.01 -13.27
N ALA A 348 15.85 -21.66 -13.98
CA ALA A 348 15.88 -21.37 -15.41
C ALA A 348 16.79 -20.18 -15.73
N LEU A 349 16.65 -19.07 -14.99
CA LEU A 349 17.46 -17.88 -15.22
C LEU A 349 18.96 -18.11 -14.95
N GLN A 350 19.30 -18.87 -13.92
CA GLN A 350 20.68 -19.30 -13.63
C GLN A 350 21.24 -20.20 -14.73
N ALA A 351 20.43 -21.15 -15.24
CA ALA A 351 20.83 -22.01 -16.35
C ALA A 351 21.05 -21.22 -17.65
N LEU A 352 20.19 -20.23 -17.94
CA LEU A 352 20.36 -19.31 -19.06
C LEU A 352 21.63 -18.47 -18.90
N ALA A 353 21.89 -17.93 -17.71
CA ALA A 353 23.09 -17.12 -17.46
C ALA A 353 24.40 -17.92 -17.61
N ALA A 354 24.37 -19.23 -17.36
CA ALA A 354 25.53 -20.11 -17.47
C ALA A 354 25.85 -20.56 -18.91
N ASP A 355 24.93 -20.39 -19.87
CA ASP A 355 25.11 -20.78 -21.27
C ASP A 355 24.87 -19.57 -22.20
N PRO A 356 25.93 -18.97 -22.77
CA PRO A 356 25.80 -17.81 -23.65
C PRO A 356 24.86 -18.01 -24.85
N ALA A 357 24.83 -19.21 -25.44
CA ALA A 357 23.96 -19.49 -26.59
C ALA A 357 22.49 -19.57 -26.16
N ALA A 358 22.21 -20.17 -25.01
CA ALA A 358 20.88 -20.20 -24.42
C ALA A 358 20.40 -18.80 -23.99
N ARG A 359 21.32 -18.01 -23.40
CA ARG A 359 21.08 -16.62 -23.00
C ARG A 359 20.65 -15.75 -24.19
N ASP A 360 21.40 -15.81 -25.28
CA ASP A 360 21.12 -15.07 -26.51
C ASP A 360 19.81 -15.54 -27.14
N ALA A 361 19.55 -16.85 -27.14
CA ALA A 361 18.29 -17.41 -27.64
C ALA A 361 17.06 -16.96 -26.84
N ALA A 362 17.23 -16.69 -25.54
CA ALA A 362 16.20 -16.14 -24.65
C ALA A 362 16.05 -14.61 -24.72
N GLY A 363 16.98 -13.90 -25.38
CA GLY A 363 16.96 -12.45 -25.47
C GLY A 363 17.36 -11.74 -24.17
N LEU A 364 18.13 -12.40 -23.30
CA LEU A 364 18.57 -11.84 -22.01
C LEU A 364 19.84 -11.01 -22.17
N ASP A 365 19.70 -9.70 -22.22
CA ASP A 365 20.80 -8.73 -22.27
C ASP A 365 21.08 -8.09 -20.87
N PRO A 366 22.12 -7.25 -20.73
CA PRO A 366 22.40 -6.53 -19.49
C PRO A 366 21.34 -5.52 -19.07
N ASP A 367 20.43 -5.10 -19.95
CA ASP A 367 19.33 -4.18 -19.65
C ASP A 367 18.03 -4.94 -19.29
N ALA A 368 18.08 -6.28 -19.28
CA ALA A 368 16.91 -7.11 -19.01
C ALA A 368 16.35 -6.87 -17.61
N ARG A 369 15.04 -6.60 -17.54
CA ARG A 369 14.26 -6.47 -16.31
C ARG A 369 13.35 -7.69 -16.19
N VAL A 370 13.75 -8.64 -15.36
CA VAL A 370 13.17 -9.99 -15.30
C VAL A 370 12.22 -10.11 -14.11
N LEU A 371 11.00 -10.59 -14.36
CA LEU A 371 10.04 -11.00 -13.32
C LEU A 371 10.07 -12.52 -13.17
N LEU A 372 10.19 -12.99 -11.92
CA LEU A 372 9.96 -14.36 -11.49
C LEU A 372 8.73 -14.42 -10.58
N ILE A 373 8.06 -15.57 -10.55
CA ILE A 373 6.96 -15.84 -9.61
C ILE A 373 7.39 -17.00 -8.70
N SER A 374 7.61 -16.71 -7.43
CA SER A 374 7.73 -17.73 -6.37
C SER A 374 6.32 -18.16 -6.00
N THR A 375 5.86 -19.24 -6.63
CA THR A 375 4.46 -19.70 -6.58
C THR A 375 4.05 -20.27 -5.23
N GLU A 376 5.01 -20.69 -4.40
CA GLU A 376 4.77 -21.30 -3.11
C GLU A 376 5.97 -21.14 -2.17
N GLY A 377 5.70 -21.17 -0.87
CA GLY A 377 6.72 -21.24 0.19
C GLY A 377 7.10 -22.68 0.54
N ALA A 378 7.49 -22.92 1.79
CA ALA A 378 7.81 -24.26 2.30
C ALA A 378 6.54 -25.11 2.54
N THR A 379 5.86 -25.53 1.48
CA THR A 379 4.63 -26.34 1.59
C THR A 379 4.87 -27.80 2.03
N ALA A 380 6.11 -28.27 1.94
CA ALA A 380 6.61 -29.49 2.57
C ALA A 380 7.82 -29.14 3.48
N PRO A 381 7.58 -28.69 4.73
CA PRO A 381 8.63 -28.19 5.62
C PRO A 381 9.82 -29.15 5.81
N GLY A 382 9.57 -30.46 5.87
CA GLY A 382 10.63 -31.46 5.99
C GLY A 382 11.58 -31.48 4.79
N VAL A 383 11.02 -31.49 3.58
CA VAL A 383 11.77 -31.47 2.31
C VAL A 383 12.51 -30.14 2.16
N TYR A 384 11.81 -29.03 2.41
CA TYR A 384 12.40 -27.69 2.35
C TYR A 384 13.64 -27.56 3.24
N ARG A 385 13.58 -28.07 4.49
CA ARG A 385 14.71 -28.05 5.42
C ARG A 385 15.84 -28.97 4.96
N GLY A 386 15.52 -30.13 4.40
CA GLY A 386 16.51 -31.04 3.82
C GLY A 386 17.31 -30.40 2.68
N ILE A 387 16.64 -29.60 1.84
CA ILE A 387 17.26 -28.90 0.71
C ILE A 387 18.01 -27.64 1.19
N THR A 388 17.33 -26.73 1.89
CA THR A 388 17.91 -25.41 2.17
C THR A 388 18.82 -25.39 3.40
N GLY A 389 18.74 -26.41 4.25
CA GLY A 389 19.37 -26.43 5.57
C GLY A 389 18.68 -25.53 6.61
N ARG A 390 17.59 -24.85 6.23
CA ARG A 390 16.84 -23.89 7.06
C ARG A 390 15.36 -24.27 7.11
N CYS A 391 14.66 -23.99 8.20
CA CYS A 391 13.20 -24.04 8.19
C CYS A 391 12.61 -22.76 7.58
N GLY A 392 11.32 -22.80 7.21
CA GLY A 392 10.64 -21.64 6.66
C GLY A 392 10.63 -20.44 7.62
N GLU A 393 10.46 -20.68 8.93
CA GLU A 393 10.45 -19.62 9.94
C GLU A 393 11.81 -18.91 10.04
N GLU A 394 12.92 -19.63 9.90
CA GLU A 394 14.27 -19.04 9.90
C GLU A 394 14.48 -18.12 8.70
N VAL A 395 13.91 -18.45 7.53
CA VAL A 395 13.99 -17.61 6.33
C VAL A 395 13.13 -16.35 6.50
N VAL A 396 11.91 -16.48 7.00
CA VAL A 396 11.03 -15.34 7.31
C VAL A 396 11.66 -14.43 8.38
N ALA A 397 12.28 -14.99 9.41
CA ALA A 397 12.99 -14.22 10.42
C ALA A 397 14.19 -13.44 9.82
N ALA A 398 14.94 -14.06 8.91
CA ALA A 398 16.04 -13.40 8.22
C ALA A 398 15.56 -12.34 7.21
N GLN A 399 14.42 -12.55 6.56
CA GLN A 399 13.74 -11.54 5.75
C GLN A 399 13.37 -10.31 6.60
N ALA A 400 12.76 -10.51 7.77
CA ALA A 400 12.46 -9.41 8.69
C ALA A 400 13.73 -8.69 9.20
N GLN A 401 14.81 -9.43 9.48
CA GLN A 401 16.09 -8.84 9.86
C GLN A 401 16.73 -8.04 8.72
N TRP A 402 16.64 -8.53 7.49
CA TRP A 402 17.11 -7.82 6.31
C TRP A 402 16.33 -6.51 6.12
N LEU A 403 15.00 -6.53 6.22
CA LEU A 403 14.16 -5.33 6.09
C LEU A 403 14.50 -4.25 7.13
N ARG A 404 14.81 -4.67 8.37
CA ARG A 404 15.31 -3.75 9.41
C ARG A 404 16.67 -3.17 9.06
N ARG A 405 17.61 -3.98 8.56
CA ARG A 405 18.95 -3.53 8.14
C ARG A 405 18.93 -2.58 6.94
N GLU A 406 18.01 -2.82 6.01
CA GLU A 406 17.81 -1.97 4.82
C GLU A 406 16.82 -0.83 5.08
N GLY A 407 16.28 -0.70 6.29
CA GLY A 407 15.54 0.47 6.75
C GLY A 407 16.42 1.60 7.29
N ILE A 408 15.77 2.64 7.81
CA ILE A 408 16.41 3.70 8.58
C ILE A 408 16.78 3.18 9.97
N ALA A 409 18.02 3.42 10.38
CA ALA A 409 18.54 2.96 11.67
C ALA A 409 17.89 3.74 12.83
N GLU A 410 17.23 3.02 13.73
CA GLU A 410 16.52 3.56 14.90
C GLU A 410 17.40 4.47 15.75
N ASP A 411 18.54 3.96 16.24
CA ASP A 411 19.45 4.69 17.13
C ASP A 411 19.90 6.02 16.53
N ALA A 412 20.13 6.03 15.22
CA ALA A 412 20.72 7.16 14.54
C ALA A 412 19.69 8.25 14.20
N LEU A 413 18.45 7.84 13.91
CA LEU A 413 17.30 8.74 13.80
C LEU A 413 16.98 9.35 15.17
N MET A 414 16.92 8.53 16.21
CA MET A 414 16.63 9.00 17.57
C MET A 414 17.70 9.95 18.08
N ALA A 415 18.99 9.63 17.89
CA ALA A 415 20.08 10.51 18.27
C ALA A 415 19.97 11.89 17.61
N ARG A 416 19.52 11.94 16.35
CA ARG A 416 19.30 13.21 15.63
C ARG A 416 18.10 13.99 16.18
N ILE A 417 16.97 13.32 16.40
CA ILE A 417 15.77 13.92 16.99
C ILE A 417 16.08 14.49 18.38
N GLU A 418 16.75 13.71 19.24
CA GLU A 418 17.10 14.11 20.60
C GLU A 418 18.09 15.27 20.63
N ALA A 419 19.09 15.26 19.76
CA ALA A 419 20.04 16.37 19.64
C ALA A 419 19.35 17.67 19.22
N HIS A 420 18.33 17.60 18.35
CA HIS A 420 17.56 18.78 17.95
C HIS A 420 16.56 19.22 19.02
N ALA A 421 15.90 18.27 19.69
CA ALA A 421 14.95 18.53 20.77
C ALA A 421 15.60 19.16 22.01
N ALA A 422 16.91 18.98 22.22
CA ALA A 422 17.66 19.67 23.26
C ALA A 422 17.63 21.22 23.09
N ILE A 423 17.41 21.71 21.87
CA ILE A 423 17.31 23.13 21.57
C ILE A 423 15.87 23.59 21.78
N GLY A 424 15.66 24.38 22.85
CA GLY A 424 14.34 24.80 23.29
C GLY A 424 13.69 23.83 24.30
N ALA A 425 14.44 22.89 24.86
CA ALA A 425 13.91 21.92 25.82
C ALA A 425 13.21 22.61 27.01
N ILE A 426 12.06 22.05 27.41
CA ILE A 426 11.26 22.48 28.57
C ILE A 426 10.98 21.30 29.51
N ASP A 427 10.54 21.60 30.73
CA ASP A 427 10.18 20.60 31.73
C ASP A 427 9.14 19.60 31.19
N GLY A 428 9.29 18.34 31.59
CA GLY A 428 8.41 17.25 31.15
C GLY A 428 8.81 16.60 29.82
N GLY A 429 9.92 17.01 29.21
CA GLY A 429 10.48 16.39 28.00
C GLY A 429 10.03 17.02 26.67
N GLY A 430 9.37 18.19 26.74
CA GLY A 430 8.89 18.93 25.58
C GLY A 430 9.90 19.90 24.99
N VAL A 431 9.47 20.61 23.96
CA VAL A 431 10.25 21.63 23.24
C VAL A 431 9.40 22.90 23.08
N CYS A 432 10.01 24.04 23.40
CA CYS A 432 9.50 25.38 23.12
C CYS A 432 10.47 26.08 22.18
N ARG A 433 10.23 25.92 20.88
CA ARG A 433 11.01 26.50 19.80
C ARG A 433 10.09 27.26 18.85
N ILE A 434 9.48 28.31 19.38
CA ILE A 434 8.58 29.19 18.62
C ILE A 434 9.31 29.80 17.42
N ALA A 435 8.62 29.89 16.29
CA ALA A 435 9.17 30.41 15.03
C ALA A 435 9.93 31.74 15.19
N LEU A 436 11.11 31.79 14.58
CA LEU A 436 12.02 32.93 14.49
C LEU A 436 12.52 33.48 15.83
N THR A 437 12.36 32.75 16.92
CA THR A 437 13.04 33.04 18.19
C THR A 437 14.52 32.65 18.12
N ASP A 438 15.31 33.00 19.13
CA ASP A 438 16.71 32.54 19.22
C ASP A 438 16.84 31.01 19.36
N ALA A 439 15.84 30.34 19.94
CA ALA A 439 15.79 28.88 19.98
C ALA A 439 15.56 28.32 18.56
N ASP A 440 14.66 28.91 17.78
CA ASP A 440 14.44 28.50 16.39
C ASP A 440 15.68 28.77 15.54
N ARG A 441 16.35 29.94 15.70
CA ARG A 441 17.65 30.19 15.07
C ARG A 441 18.65 29.07 15.35
N GLN A 442 18.83 28.69 16.62
CA GLN A 442 19.75 27.60 16.99
C GLN A 442 19.35 26.27 16.34
N GLY A 443 18.05 25.96 16.29
CA GLY A 443 17.53 24.77 15.62
C GLY A 443 17.80 24.78 14.10
N ARG A 444 17.62 25.92 13.45
CA ARG A 444 17.94 26.13 12.02
C ARG A 444 19.43 26.02 11.75
N ASP A 445 20.27 26.64 12.58
CA ASP A 445 21.73 26.58 12.45
C ASP A 445 22.23 25.14 12.56
N GLN A 446 21.65 24.40 13.49
CA GLN A 446 21.92 22.98 13.69
C GLN A 446 21.49 22.14 12.46
N LEU A 447 20.31 22.42 11.89
CA LEU A 447 19.83 21.77 10.67
C LEU A 447 20.73 22.06 9.46
N VAL A 448 21.04 23.34 9.20
CA VAL A 448 21.92 23.76 8.11
C VAL A 448 23.31 23.13 8.24
N ARG A 449 23.84 23.04 9.46
CA ARG A 449 25.11 22.34 9.72
C ARG A 449 25.02 20.86 9.32
N TRP A 450 23.98 20.15 9.73
CA TRP A 450 23.80 18.74 9.34
C TRP A 450 23.60 18.54 7.84
N MET A 451 22.86 19.44 7.18
CA MET A 451 22.72 19.41 5.73
C MET A 451 24.08 19.55 5.03
N LYS A 452 24.94 20.46 5.51
CA LYS A 452 26.31 20.64 4.99
C LYS A 452 27.22 19.45 5.30
N GLU A 453 27.10 18.83 6.47
CA GLU A 453 27.83 17.61 6.83
C GLU A 453 27.45 16.40 5.95
N LEU A 454 26.26 16.43 5.34
CA LEU A 454 25.79 15.46 4.34
C LEU A 454 26.05 15.94 2.90
N ASP A 455 26.92 16.93 2.70
CA ASP A 455 27.27 17.48 1.39
C ASP A 455 26.07 17.98 0.54
N LEU A 456 24.99 18.41 1.21
CA LEU A 456 23.82 18.97 0.53
C LEU A 456 24.05 20.44 0.13
N GLU A 457 23.56 20.83 -1.05
CA GLU A 457 23.45 22.24 -1.40
C GLU A 457 22.32 22.86 -0.57
N VAL A 458 22.68 23.75 0.36
CA VAL A 458 21.71 24.46 1.21
C VAL A 458 21.26 25.75 0.53
N ARG A 459 19.95 25.88 0.31
CA ARG A 459 19.30 27.09 -0.21
C ARG A 459 18.24 27.57 0.76
N ILE A 460 18.16 28.89 0.94
CA ILE A 460 17.20 29.53 1.83
C ILE A 460 16.43 30.56 1.01
N ASP A 461 15.11 30.52 1.09
CA ASP A 461 14.26 31.47 0.37
C ASP A 461 14.01 32.77 1.15
N ARG A 462 13.33 33.72 0.51
CA ARG A 462 13.03 35.04 1.09
C ARG A 462 12.23 34.99 2.38
N VAL A 463 11.47 33.93 2.65
CA VAL A 463 10.69 33.74 3.90
C VAL A 463 11.34 32.72 4.84
N GLY A 464 12.60 32.39 4.60
CA GLY A 464 13.43 31.57 5.47
C GLY A 464 13.15 30.07 5.40
N ASN A 465 12.42 29.58 4.40
CA ASN A 465 12.32 28.14 4.17
C ASN A 465 13.71 27.62 3.82
N ILE A 466 14.09 26.48 4.40
CA ILE A 466 15.42 25.87 4.22
C ILE A 466 15.28 24.64 3.35
N PHE A 467 16.12 24.52 2.33
CA PHE A 467 16.15 23.38 1.40
C PHE A 467 17.56 22.80 1.33
N GLY A 468 17.72 21.54 1.73
CA GLY A 468 18.93 20.76 1.51
C GLY A 468 18.78 19.89 0.26
N ILE A 469 19.56 20.17 -0.79
CA ILE A 469 19.43 19.55 -2.10
C ILE A 469 20.55 18.54 -2.31
N ARG A 470 20.18 17.28 -2.53
CA ARG A 470 21.07 16.20 -2.96
C ARG A 470 20.95 16.01 -4.46
N ALA A 471 22.05 16.17 -5.20
CA ALA A 471 22.05 16.06 -6.65
C ALA A 471 21.62 14.66 -7.15
N GLY A 472 20.81 14.64 -8.21
CA GLY A 472 20.48 13.44 -8.97
C GLY A 472 21.57 13.08 -9.99
N ILE A 473 21.28 12.09 -10.83
CA ILE A 473 22.02 11.85 -12.09
C ILE A 473 21.55 12.84 -13.16
N THR A 474 20.29 13.25 -13.10
CA THR A 474 19.66 14.25 -13.97
C THR A 474 19.31 15.51 -13.16
N ASP A 475 18.99 16.58 -13.88
CA ASP A 475 18.47 17.85 -13.37
C ASP A 475 16.93 17.90 -13.37
N ALA A 476 16.26 16.75 -13.47
CA ALA A 476 14.81 16.65 -13.46
C ALA A 476 14.19 17.16 -12.13
N ALA A 477 12.89 17.44 -12.15
CA ALA A 477 12.17 17.90 -10.96
C ALA A 477 12.41 16.95 -9.77
N PRO A 478 12.74 17.49 -8.57
CA PRO A 478 13.20 16.70 -7.44
C PRO A 478 12.08 15.96 -6.74
N VAL A 479 12.42 14.89 -6.04
CA VAL A 479 11.54 14.32 -5.01
C VAL A 479 11.81 15.04 -3.70
N MET A 480 10.79 15.64 -3.11
CA MET A 480 10.93 16.45 -1.91
C MET A 480 10.27 15.75 -0.72
N THR A 481 10.94 15.81 0.42
CA THR A 481 10.39 15.49 1.75
C THR A 481 10.67 16.66 2.67
N GLY A 482 9.96 16.75 3.78
CA GLY A 482 10.17 17.81 4.74
C GLY A 482 8.97 17.95 5.66
N SER A 483 9.05 18.96 6.51
CA SER A 483 7.97 19.43 7.39
C SER A 483 8.46 20.75 8.00
N HIS A 484 8.18 21.01 9.27
CA HIS A 484 8.66 22.16 10.03
C HIS A 484 9.61 21.76 11.16
N ILE A 485 10.27 22.76 11.75
CA ILE A 485 11.08 22.58 12.96
C ILE A 485 10.70 23.55 14.08
N ASP A 486 9.85 24.54 13.83
CA ASP A 486 9.25 25.33 14.90
C ASP A 486 8.18 24.51 15.63
N THR A 487 7.88 24.90 16.87
CA THR A 487 6.91 24.20 17.73
C THR A 487 5.94 25.20 18.36
N VAL A 488 4.81 24.72 18.89
CA VAL A 488 4.06 25.45 19.91
C VAL A 488 4.85 25.60 21.23
N ALA A 489 4.36 26.43 22.15
CA ALA A 489 5.04 26.73 23.42
C ALA A 489 5.16 25.52 24.37
N THR A 490 4.25 24.55 24.24
CA THR A 490 4.20 23.30 24.99
C THR A 490 4.44 22.09 24.10
N GLY A 491 5.19 22.27 23.01
CA GLY A 491 5.38 21.28 21.96
C GLY A 491 6.04 19.99 22.44
N GLY A 492 5.83 18.93 21.67
CA GLY A 492 6.58 17.69 21.79
C GLY A 492 7.92 17.76 21.07
N ARG A 493 8.60 16.62 20.98
CA ARG A 493 9.91 16.49 20.30
C ARG A 493 9.80 15.98 18.86
N TYR A 494 8.61 15.55 18.44
CA TYR A 494 8.40 14.87 17.15
C TYR A 494 7.60 15.71 16.18
N ASP A 495 6.60 16.46 16.65
CA ASP A 495 5.77 17.35 15.83
C ASP A 495 6.61 18.20 14.86
N GLY A 496 6.36 18.05 13.55
CA GLY A 496 7.15 18.54 12.43
C GLY A 496 8.57 17.98 12.32
N ASN A 497 9.36 18.17 13.37
CA ASN A 497 10.78 17.90 13.45
C ASN A 497 11.13 16.45 13.01
N TYR A 498 10.29 15.48 13.34
CA TYR A 498 10.45 14.09 12.92
C TYR A 498 10.57 13.94 11.41
N GLY A 499 9.71 14.59 10.62
CA GLY A 499 9.72 14.50 9.16
C GLY A 499 11.00 15.06 8.54
N VAL A 500 11.49 16.18 9.07
CA VAL A 500 12.75 16.81 8.63
C VAL A 500 13.95 15.92 8.97
N MET A 501 14.01 15.40 10.21
CA MET A 501 15.11 14.53 10.63
C MET A 501 15.13 13.22 9.86
N ALA A 502 13.96 12.61 9.60
CA ALA A 502 13.84 11.43 8.78
C ALA A 502 14.34 11.66 7.34
N GLY A 503 14.05 12.83 6.75
CA GLY A 503 14.57 13.22 5.43
C GLY A 503 16.10 13.25 5.38
N LEU A 504 16.76 13.80 6.41
CA LEU A 504 18.23 13.77 6.51
C LEU A 504 18.77 12.34 6.66
N GLU A 505 18.06 11.49 7.38
CA GLU A 505 18.45 10.08 7.56
C GLU A 505 18.30 9.27 6.26
N VAL A 506 17.31 9.59 5.42
CA VAL A 506 17.19 9.05 4.05
C VAL A 506 18.41 9.42 3.21
N VAL A 507 18.83 10.70 3.24
CA VAL A 507 20.05 11.17 2.56
C VAL A 507 21.27 10.40 3.06
N ARG A 508 21.47 10.33 4.38
CA ARG A 508 22.62 9.62 4.97
C ARG A 508 22.62 8.14 4.60
N TRP A 509 21.45 7.49 4.56
CA TRP A 509 21.30 6.10 4.15
C TRP A 509 21.75 5.88 2.70
N LEU A 510 21.37 6.79 1.80
CA LEU A 510 21.77 6.78 0.39
C LEU A 510 23.28 6.93 0.22
N ASP A 511 23.88 7.89 0.92
CA ASP A 511 25.30 8.22 0.79
C ASP A 511 26.20 7.14 1.39
N ALA A 512 25.82 6.58 2.54
CA ALA A 512 26.51 5.45 3.14
C ALA A 512 26.56 4.21 2.23
N ARG A 513 25.66 4.12 1.25
CA ARG A 513 25.57 3.04 0.26
C ARG A 513 26.04 3.43 -1.13
N GLY A 514 26.51 4.68 -1.32
CA GLY A 514 26.88 5.22 -2.64
C GLY A 514 25.74 5.16 -3.66
N ARG A 515 24.47 5.16 -3.22
CA ARG A 515 23.31 4.99 -4.10
C ARG A 515 22.98 6.31 -4.79
N ARG A 516 23.08 6.33 -6.12
CA ARG A 516 22.67 7.47 -6.97
C ARG A 516 21.21 7.32 -7.37
N THR A 517 20.48 8.43 -7.42
CA THR A 517 19.08 8.50 -7.87
C THR A 517 19.00 9.25 -9.20
N LEU A 518 17.99 8.96 -10.03
CA LEU A 518 17.83 9.69 -11.29
C LEU A 518 17.50 11.17 -11.03
N ARG A 519 16.51 11.41 -10.18
CA ARG A 519 16.07 12.75 -9.77
C ARG A 519 16.84 13.22 -8.54
N PRO A 520 17.02 14.53 -8.35
CA PRO A 520 17.51 15.08 -7.10
C PRO A 520 16.53 14.79 -5.94
N ILE A 521 17.06 14.76 -4.73
CA ILE A 521 16.27 14.66 -3.49
C ILE A 521 16.40 15.97 -2.73
N VAL A 522 15.29 16.48 -2.20
CA VAL A 522 15.26 17.71 -1.39
C VAL A 522 14.67 17.41 -0.02
N VAL A 523 15.37 17.87 1.03
CA VAL A 523 14.84 17.91 2.41
C VAL A 523 14.52 19.36 2.74
N ALA A 524 13.24 19.66 2.98
CA ALA A 524 12.75 21.00 3.30
C ALA A 524 12.42 21.15 4.80
N ALA A 525 12.66 22.34 5.33
CA ALA A 525 12.10 22.81 6.60
C ALA A 525 11.37 24.13 6.37
N PHE A 526 10.04 24.11 6.48
CA PHE A 526 9.20 25.28 6.24
C PHE A 526 9.13 26.17 7.49
N THR A 527 9.02 27.48 7.25
CA THR A 527 8.99 28.48 8.32
C THR A 527 7.60 28.68 8.87
N ASN A 528 7.46 28.67 10.20
CA ASN A 528 6.26 29.10 10.91
C ASN A 528 5.04 28.29 10.46
N GLU A 529 5.18 26.96 10.57
CA GLU A 529 4.08 26.06 10.29
C GLU A 529 3.03 26.13 11.38
N GLU A 530 3.45 26.17 12.64
CA GLU A 530 2.55 26.14 13.80
C GLU A 530 1.68 27.40 13.92
N GLY A 531 2.08 28.50 13.27
CA GLY A 531 1.32 29.75 13.22
C GLY A 531 1.17 30.47 14.57
N VAL A 532 1.80 29.98 15.65
CA VAL A 532 1.58 30.49 17.02
C VAL A 532 2.07 31.92 17.20
N ARG A 533 3.21 32.27 16.59
CA ARG A 533 3.77 33.63 16.70
C ARG A 533 3.28 34.52 15.59
N PHE A 534 3.29 34.05 14.34
CA PHE A 534 2.83 34.80 13.17
C PHE A 534 1.71 34.03 12.48
N MET A 535 0.59 34.70 12.17
CA MET A 535 -0.54 34.06 11.48
C MET A 535 -0.44 34.28 9.95
N PRO A 536 -0.84 33.32 9.12
CA PRO A 536 -1.43 32.02 9.47
C PRO A 536 -0.40 30.93 9.78
N ASP A 537 -0.90 29.76 10.17
CA ASP A 537 -0.21 28.48 10.13
C ASP A 537 0.22 28.10 8.69
N MET A 538 1.13 27.13 8.57
CA MET A 538 1.78 26.67 7.33
C MET A 538 2.34 27.82 6.47
N MET A 539 2.79 28.93 7.08
CA MET A 539 3.08 30.16 6.34
C MET A 539 4.17 29.97 5.28
N GLY A 540 5.26 29.30 5.64
CA GLY A 540 6.40 29.08 4.75
C GLY A 540 6.03 28.30 3.50
N SER A 541 5.33 27.17 3.66
CA SER A 541 4.85 26.35 2.54
C SER A 541 3.72 27.02 1.76
N LEU A 542 2.84 27.79 2.41
CA LEU A 542 1.79 28.58 1.77
C LEU A 542 2.38 29.63 0.82
N VAL A 543 3.44 30.33 1.24
CA VAL A 543 4.17 31.26 0.38
C VAL A 543 4.87 30.53 -0.76
N HIS A 544 5.52 29.39 -0.47
CA HIS A 544 6.20 28.57 -1.48
C HIS A 544 5.23 28.06 -2.57
N ALA A 545 4.01 27.69 -2.18
CA ALA A 545 2.93 27.27 -3.09
C ALA A 545 2.19 28.45 -3.76
N GLY A 546 2.59 29.71 -3.50
CA GLY A 546 2.00 30.91 -4.09
C GLY A 546 0.64 31.33 -3.51
N GLY A 547 0.24 30.78 -2.36
CA GLY A 547 -1.01 31.12 -1.69
C GLY A 547 -0.96 32.42 -0.86
N LEU A 548 0.24 32.89 -0.51
CA LEU A 548 0.51 34.18 0.14
C LEU A 548 1.72 34.83 -0.53
N SER A 549 1.68 36.13 -0.82
CA SER A 549 2.84 36.79 -1.43
C SER A 549 4.00 36.90 -0.42
N PRO A 550 5.27 36.76 -0.85
CA PRO A 550 6.41 36.90 0.04
C PRO A 550 6.41 38.23 0.80
N ASP A 551 6.05 39.34 0.14
CA ASP A 551 6.02 40.66 0.78
C ASP A 551 4.94 40.75 1.86
N ALA A 552 3.75 40.19 1.63
CA ALA A 552 2.69 40.14 2.64
C ALA A 552 3.09 39.27 3.85
N ALA A 553 3.75 38.13 3.61
CA ALA A 553 4.27 37.29 4.69
C ALA A 553 5.33 38.03 5.51
N LEU A 554 6.29 38.67 4.86
CA LEU A 554 7.36 39.45 5.50
C LEU A 554 6.81 40.62 6.35
N ASP A 555 5.69 41.20 5.96
CA ASP A 555 5.04 42.29 6.69
C ASP A 555 4.11 41.83 7.82
N THR A 556 3.97 40.51 8.04
CA THR A 556 3.14 39.97 9.12
C THR A 556 3.70 40.37 10.48
N LEU A 557 2.82 40.91 11.33
CA LEU A 557 3.13 41.20 12.73
C LEU A 557 2.79 39.99 13.60
N GLY A 558 3.72 39.61 14.45
CA GLY A 558 3.54 38.55 15.42
C GLY A 558 2.69 38.99 16.62
N THR A 559 2.31 38.02 17.45
CA THR A 559 1.55 38.25 18.69
C THR A 559 2.28 39.14 19.71
N ASP A 560 3.59 39.28 19.57
CA ASP A 560 4.48 40.15 20.35
C ASP A 560 4.74 41.52 19.68
N GLY A 561 4.15 41.77 18.51
CA GLY A 561 4.35 42.98 17.70
C GLY A 561 5.62 42.99 16.84
N ALA A 562 6.44 41.94 16.86
CA ALA A 562 7.59 41.83 15.98
C ALA A 562 7.15 41.60 14.52
N ARG A 563 7.89 42.12 13.54
CA ARG A 563 7.61 41.89 12.12
C ARG A 563 8.43 40.72 11.60
N LEU A 564 7.80 39.80 10.87
CA LEU A 564 8.42 38.56 10.41
C LEU A 564 9.72 38.77 9.62
N GLY A 565 9.72 39.72 8.67
CA GLY A 565 10.90 40.02 7.87
C GLY A 565 12.08 40.56 8.68
N ASP A 566 11.80 41.33 9.74
CA ASP A 566 12.84 41.85 10.63
C ASP A 566 13.43 40.72 11.49
N GLU A 567 12.60 39.78 11.94
CA GLU A 567 13.05 38.60 12.69
C GLU A 567 13.88 37.65 11.82
N LEU A 568 13.49 37.38 10.57
CA LEU A 568 14.29 36.61 9.61
C LEU A 568 15.67 37.24 9.38
N ALA A 569 15.71 38.56 9.20
CA ALA A 569 16.96 39.29 9.06
C ALA A 569 17.81 39.20 10.35
N ARG A 570 17.18 39.34 11.52
CA ARG A 570 17.85 39.25 12.84
C ARG A 570 18.49 37.89 13.07
N ILE A 571 17.81 36.81 12.69
CA ILE A 571 18.33 35.45 12.88
C ILE A 571 19.26 34.98 11.75
N GLY A 572 19.37 35.75 10.66
CA GLY A 572 20.23 35.42 9.52
C GLY A 572 19.62 34.47 8.48
N TYR A 573 18.29 34.35 8.46
CA TYR A 573 17.53 33.46 7.56
C TYR A 573 16.68 34.20 6.53
N ALA A 574 16.88 35.50 6.33
CA ALA A 574 16.35 36.22 5.17
C ALA A 574 17.14 35.83 3.91
N GLY A 575 16.76 34.71 3.29
CA GLY A 575 17.44 34.15 2.12
C GLY A 575 17.21 34.95 0.84
N ASP A 576 17.96 34.60 -0.20
CA ASP A 576 17.94 35.26 -1.52
C ASP A 576 17.22 34.44 -2.59
N MET A 577 16.92 33.16 -2.33
CA MET A 577 16.19 32.32 -3.28
C MET A 577 14.75 32.81 -3.39
N ALA A 578 14.23 32.86 -4.62
CA ALA A 578 12.83 33.14 -4.84
C ALA A 578 11.95 32.01 -4.23
N CYS A 579 10.92 32.40 -3.49
CA CYS A 579 9.90 31.46 -3.02
C CYS A 579 9.23 30.76 -4.20
N GLY A 580 8.99 29.44 -4.08
CA GLY A 580 8.42 28.63 -5.17
C GLY A 580 9.42 28.27 -6.29
N ALA A 581 10.71 28.61 -6.16
CA ALA A 581 11.71 28.28 -7.19
C ALA A 581 11.92 26.76 -7.39
N ILE A 582 11.64 25.95 -6.36
CA ILE A 582 11.74 24.50 -6.41
C ILE A 582 10.34 23.90 -6.47
N VAL A 583 9.94 23.43 -7.66
CA VAL A 583 8.69 22.67 -7.85
C VAL A 583 9.02 21.18 -7.84
N PRO A 584 8.55 20.40 -6.85
CA PRO A 584 8.85 18.98 -6.79
C PRO A 584 8.12 18.17 -7.85
N HIS A 585 8.72 17.06 -8.28
CA HIS A 585 8.01 15.96 -8.95
C HIS A 585 6.94 15.35 -8.04
N ALA A 586 7.26 15.22 -6.76
CA ALA A 586 6.34 14.78 -5.71
C ALA A 586 6.83 15.27 -4.35
N PHE A 587 5.88 15.47 -3.42
CA PHE A 587 6.14 15.79 -2.02
C PHE A 587 5.60 14.68 -1.10
N VAL A 588 6.42 14.16 -0.20
CA VAL A 588 5.98 13.18 0.81
C VAL A 588 6.35 13.70 2.18
N GLU A 589 5.36 13.95 3.03
CA GLU A 589 5.57 14.38 4.41
C GLU A 589 5.38 13.22 5.37
N LEU A 590 6.35 13.02 6.24
CA LEU A 590 6.28 12.03 7.32
C LEU A 590 6.01 12.76 8.63
N HIS A 591 5.00 12.33 9.35
CA HIS A 591 4.57 13.00 10.56
C HIS A 591 4.05 11.99 11.60
N ILE A 592 3.96 12.42 12.85
CA ILE A 592 3.17 11.69 13.85
C ILE A 592 1.68 11.94 13.60
N GLU A 593 0.81 11.01 13.99
CA GLU A 593 -0.63 11.14 13.79
C GLU A 593 -1.22 12.35 14.53
N GLN A 594 -0.69 12.66 15.72
CA GLN A 594 -1.27 13.62 16.69
C GLN A 594 -2.66 13.21 17.21
N GLY A 595 -3.14 12.03 16.81
CA GLY A 595 -4.41 11.42 17.18
C GLY A 595 -4.23 9.97 17.63
N PRO A 596 -5.29 9.34 18.15
CA PRO A 596 -5.20 8.04 18.80
C PRO A 596 -5.54 6.85 17.87
N VAL A 597 -5.85 7.07 16.59
CA VAL A 597 -6.48 6.06 15.73
C VAL A 597 -5.54 4.89 15.45
N LEU A 598 -4.29 5.15 15.04
CA LEU A 598 -3.33 4.10 14.73
C LEU A 598 -2.99 3.27 15.97
N GLU A 599 -2.77 3.92 17.12
CA GLU A 599 -2.54 3.21 18.39
C GLU A 599 -3.75 2.35 18.78
N ALA A 600 -4.96 2.93 18.76
CA ALA A 600 -6.18 2.24 19.18
C ALA A 600 -6.53 1.04 18.28
N GLU A 601 -6.15 1.09 17.00
CA GLU A 601 -6.38 0.01 16.04
C GLU A 601 -5.18 -0.94 15.90
N GLY A 602 -4.06 -0.69 16.59
CA GLY A 602 -2.85 -1.51 16.51
C GLY A 602 -2.18 -1.47 15.12
N LEU A 603 -2.23 -0.32 14.45
CA LEU A 603 -1.68 -0.11 13.11
C LEU A 603 -0.38 0.67 13.20
N ALA A 604 0.58 0.35 12.34
CA ALA A 604 1.92 0.96 12.37
C ALA A 604 2.05 2.17 11.45
N ILE A 605 1.27 2.23 10.35
CA ILE A 605 1.40 3.26 9.32
C ILE A 605 0.02 3.77 8.89
N GLY A 606 -0.16 5.09 8.91
CA GLY A 606 -1.25 5.78 8.25
C GLY A 606 -0.84 6.29 6.86
N ALA A 607 -1.48 5.80 5.81
CA ALA A 607 -1.36 6.38 4.47
C ALA A 607 -2.41 7.50 4.33
N VAL A 608 -1.99 8.74 4.58
CA VAL A 608 -2.92 9.87 4.65
C VAL A 608 -3.40 10.22 3.23
N GLN A 609 -4.70 10.12 3.01
CA GLN A 609 -5.32 10.32 1.69
C GLN A 609 -6.01 11.69 1.55
N ASP A 610 -6.37 12.31 2.67
CA ASP A 610 -7.04 13.60 2.69
C ASP A 610 -6.83 14.33 4.03
N LEU A 611 -7.05 15.64 4.01
CA LEU A 611 -7.21 16.51 5.18
C LEU A 611 -8.65 16.99 5.23
N GLN A 612 -9.23 17.00 6.43
CA GLN A 612 -10.55 17.60 6.63
C GLN A 612 -10.49 19.12 6.43
N GLY A 613 -11.46 19.67 5.73
CA GLY A 613 -11.71 21.10 5.71
C GLY A 613 -12.22 21.59 7.06
N ILE A 614 -11.90 22.84 7.39
CA ILE A 614 -12.21 23.47 8.68
C ILE A 614 -12.97 24.77 8.41
N SER A 615 -13.97 25.07 9.24
CA SER A 615 -14.65 26.36 9.35
C SER A 615 -14.80 26.75 10.82
N TRP A 616 -14.01 27.74 11.24
CA TRP A 616 -14.07 28.29 12.60
C TRP A 616 -14.72 29.66 12.60
N GLN A 617 -15.67 29.85 13.50
CA GLN A 617 -16.42 31.08 13.63
C GLN A 617 -16.55 31.47 15.10
N GLU A 618 -16.45 32.76 15.39
CA GLU A 618 -16.85 33.35 16.66
C GLU A 618 -18.22 34.00 16.45
N ILE A 619 -19.18 33.66 17.29
CA ILE A 619 -20.52 34.22 17.29
C ILE A 619 -20.66 35.12 18.51
N SER A 620 -21.00 36.39 18.28
CA SER A 620 -21.30 37.38 19.31
C SER A 620 -22.79 37.67 19.31
N ILE A 621 -23.42 37.57 20.48
CA ILE A 621 -24.86 37.75 20.66
C ILE A 621 -25.07 38.91 21.63
N VAL A 622 -25.87 39.90 21.23
CA VAL A 622 -26.28 41.03 22.06
C VAL A 622 -27.79 40.98 22.27
N GLY A 623 -28.18 40.73 23.51
CA GLY A 623 -29.53 40.81 24.01
C GLY A 623 -29.68 41.93 25.03
N GLN A 624 -30.43 41.69 26.10
CA GLN A 624 -30.71 42.69 27.12
C GLN A 624 -30.73 42.08 28.53
N SER A 625 -29.89 42.62 29.41
CA SER A 625 -29.93 42.30 30.83
C SER A 625 -31.21 42.80 31.48
N ASN A 626 -31.87 41.94 32.24
CA ASN A 626 -32.98 42.32 33.11
C ASN A 626 -33.11 41.30 34.27
N HIS A 627 -33.91 41.63 35.28
CA HIS A 627 -34.06 40.79 36.46
C HIS A 627 -34.81 39.49 36.13
N ALA A 628 -34.24 38.33 36.50
CA ALA A 628 -34.73 37.02 36.09
C ALA A 628 -36.11 36.65 36.66
N GLY A 629 -36.50 37.22 37.82
CA GLY A 629 -37.81 36.94 38.44
C GLY A 629 -38.95 37.82 37.94
N THR A 630 -38.66 39.06 37.53
CA THR A 630 -39.69 40.08 37.27
C THR A 630 -39.90 40.35 35.79
N THR A 631 -38.99 39.89 34.93
CA THR A 631 -39.11 40.04 33.48
C THR A 631 -39.92 38.87 32.91
N PRO A 632 -41.14 39.10 32.38
CA PRO A 632 -41.93 38.04 31.76
C PRO A 632 -41.22 37.45 30.55
N MET A 633 -41.39 36.14 30.30
CA MET A 633 -40.68 35.43 29.22
C MET A 633 -40.84 36.08 27.84
N ARG A 634 -42.05 36.54 27.49
CA ARG A 634 -42.36 37.18 26.19
C ARG A 634 -41.62 38.50 25.93
N LEU A 635 -40.97 39.08 26.95
CA LEU A 635 -40.25 40.36 26.87
C LEU A 635 -38.74 40.19 26.99
N ARG A 636 -38.23 38.95 26.99
CA ARG A 636 -36.79 38.70 27.14
C ARG A 636 -36.11 38.72 25.79
N HIS A 637 -34.89 39.27 25.79
CA HIS A 637 -33.91 39.17 24.71
C HIS A 637 -32.68 38.50 25.31
N ASP A 638 -32.78 37.18 25.52
CA ASP A 638 -31.83 36.41 26.34
C ASP A 638 -30.68 35.86 25.48
N ALA A 639 -29.51 36.50 25.57
CA ALA A 639 -28.33 36.08 24.81
C ALA A 639 -27.84 34.68 25.23
N GLY A 640 -28.04 34.30 26.50
CA GLY A 640 -27.61 32.99 27.03
C GLY A 640 -28.45 31.85 26.49
N TYR A 641 -29.78 32.05 26.37
CA TYR A 641 -30.64 31.11 25.67
C TYR A 641 -30.23 30.93 24.20
N CYS A 642 -29.96 32.04 23.50
CA CYS A 642 -29.57 31.97 22.09
C CYS A 642 -28.26 31.19 21.89
N ALA A 643 -27.25 31.43 22.74
CA ALA A 643 -25.99 30.68 22.71
C ALA A 643 -26.21 29.17 22.92
N ALA A 644 -27.06 28.80 23.89
CA ALA A 644 -27.41 27.40 24.14
C ALA A 644 -28.15 26.76 22.96
N ALA A 645 -29.08 27.47 22.33
CA ALA A 645 -29.80 27.00 21.16
C ALA A 645 -28.86 26.73 19.96
N ILE A 646 -27.90 27.62 19.73
CA ILE A 646 -26.88 27.45 18.68
C ILE A 646 -26.02 26.22 18.95
N ALA A 647 -25.57 26.02 20.19
CA ALA A 647 -24.76 24.85 20.55
C ALA A 647 -25.51 23.51 20.33
N VAL A 648 -26.81 23.48 20.64
CA VAL A 648 -27.66 22.31 20.35
C VAL A 648 -27.78 22.10 18.85
N PHE A 649 -28.03 23.17 18.08
CA PHE A 649 -28.15 23.10 16.63
C PHE A 649 -26.88 22.56 15.96
N VAL A 650 -25.70 23.04 16.36
CA VAL A 650 -24.41 22.57 15.81
C VAL A 650 -24.24 21.05 16.02
N ARG A 651 -24.58 20.54 17.20
CA ARG A 651 -24.52 19.09 17.50
C ARG A 651 -25.50 18.30 16.64
N ASP A 652 -26.74 18.79 16.49
CA ASP A 652 -27.76 18.11 15.71
C ASP A 652 -27.44 18.16 14.20
N LEU A 653 -26.85 19.24 13.72
CA LEU A 653 -26.33 19.36 12.35
C LEU A 653 -25.28 18.29 12.06
N ALA A 654 -24.27 18.15 12.92
CA ALA A 654 -23.24 17.13 12.77
C ALA A 654 -23.83 15.71 12.76
N ARG A 655 -24.76 15.42 13.69
CA ARG A 655 -25.46 14.12 13.75
C ARG A 655 -26.31 13.82 12.52
N ARG A 656 -26.99 14.82 11.96
CA ARG A 656 -27.83 14.66 10.76
C ARG A 656 -27.01 14.32 9.53
N TYR A 657 -25.84 14.95 9.38
CA TYR A 657 -24.94 14.68 8.26
C TYR A 657 -24.26 13.32 8.44
N GLY A 658 -23.82 12.99 9.66
CA GLY A 658 -23.05 11.79 9.93
C GLY A 658 -21.74 11.75 9.14
N GLY A 659 -21.15 10.57 9.03
CA GLY A 659 -19.90 10.37 8.27
C GLY A 659 -18.78 11.30 8.77
N SER A 660 -18.17 12.04 7.85
CA SER A 660 -17.05 12.95 8.11
C SER A 660 -17.44 14.32 8.68
N GLN A 661 -18.73 14.60 8.90
CA GLN A 661 -19.14 15.89 9.47
C GLN A 661 -18.94 15.89 10.99
N VAL A 662 -18.11 16.80 11.48
CA VAL A 662 -18.01 17.12 12.91
C VAL A 662 -18.37 18.57 13.17
N GLY A 663 -18.86 18.84 14.38
CA GLY A 663 -19.34 20.16 14.79
C GLY A 663 -19.21 20.33 16.30
N THR A 664 -18.49 21.36 16.73
CA THR A 664 -18.16 21.56 18.14
C THR A 664 -18.38 23.02 18.53
N VAL A 665 -19.01 23.26 19.69
CA VAL A 665 -18.94 24.55 20.39
C VAL A 665 -17.94 24.41 21.52
N GLY A 666 -16.75 24.99 21.33
CA GLY A 666 -15.62 24.79 22.24
C GLY A 666 -15.52 25.83 23.35
N VAL A 667 -16.01 27.06 23.10
CA VAL A 667 -15.99 28.17 24.04
C VAL A 667 -17.40 28.75 24.15
N LEU A 668 -17.82 29.08 25.37
CA LEU A 668 -19.05 29.82 25.65
C LEU A 668 -18.82 30.75 26.85
N ASP A 669 -18.93 32.05 26.61
CA ASP A 669 -18.84 33.09 27.63
C ASP A 669 -20.16 33.86 27.71
N LEU A 670 -20.60 34.15 28.94
CA LEU A 670 -21.85 34.87 29.21
C LEU A 670 -21.55 36.15 29.99
N HIS A 671 -22.34 37.18 29.74
CA HIS A 671 -22.25 38.42 30.50
C HIS A 671 -23.66 38.96 30.85
N PRO A 672 -23.94 39.32 32.12
CA PRO A 672 -22.99 39.45 33.24
C PRO A 672 -22.68 38.15 33.99
N ASN A 673 -23.20 37.00 33.55
CA ASN A 673 -23.01 35.68 34.19
C ASN A 673 -23.49 35.60 35.65
N LEU A 674 -24.66 36.17 35.94
CA LEU A 674 -25.26 36.21 37.27
C LEU A 674 -26.53 35.36 37.30
N ILE A 675 -26.69 34.54 38.34
CA ILE A 675 -27.79 33.57 38.48
C ILE A 675 -29.20 34.17 38.33
N ASN A 676 -29.39 35.44 38.73
CA ASN A 676 -30.67 36.12 38.76
C ASN A 676 -30.80 37.27 37.74
N VAL A 677 -29.92 37.31 36.72
CA VAL A 677 -29.95 38.32 35.66
C VAL A 677 -29.94 37.62 34.30
N ILE A 678 -30.88 37.99 33.43
CA ILE A 678 -30.91 37.56 32.03
C ILE A 678 -29.61 38.01 31.36
N ALA A 679 -28.96 37.15 30.58
CA ALA A 679 -27.69 37.51 29.95
C ALA A 679 -27.89 38.60 28.88
N ALA A 680 -27.17 39.71 29.02
CA ALA A 680 -27.12 40.76 28.00
C ALA A 680 -26.27 40.36 26.80
N ARG A 681 -25.20 39.59 27.01
CA ARG A 681 -24.28 39.20 25.93
C ARG A 681 -23.84 37.76 26.10
N ALA A 682 -23.56 37.12 24.98
CA ALA A 682 -22.90 35.83 24.93
C ALA A 682 -21.92 35.80 23.76
N THR A 683 -20.77 35.17 23.95
CA THR A 683 -19.82 34.88 22.88
C THR A 683 -19.54 33.39 22.88
N LEU A 684 -19.55 32.77 21.70
CA LEU A 684 -19.22 31.36 21.55
C LEU A 684 -18.40 31.11 20.28
N THR A 685 -17.64 30.02 20.27
CA THR A 685 -16.92 29.57 19.07
C THR A 685 -17.54 28.31 18.48
N ILE A 686 -17.58 28.22 17.16
CA ILE A 686 -18.07 27.07 16.40
C ILE A 686 -16.94 26.55 15.53
N ASP A 687 -16.68 25.24 15.63
CA ASP A 687 -15.76 24.48 14.78
C ASP A 687 -16.56 23.46 13.96
N LEU A 688 -16.71 23.70 12.66
CA LEU A 688 -17.28 22.72 11.71
C LEU A 688 -16.16 22.15 10.85
N ARG A 689 -16.15 20.82 10.66
CA ARG A 689 -15.20 20.15 9.76
C ARG A 689 -15.87 19.10 8.89
N ASN A 690 -15.35 18.93 7.68
CA ASN A 690 -15.78 17.88 6.75
C ASN A 690 -14.66 17.57 5.75
N THR A 691 -14.55 16.34 5.26
CA THR A 691 -13.61 15.98 4.16
C THR A 691 -14.13 16.35 2.77
N ASP A 692 -15.40 16.79 2.67
CA ASP A 692 -16.04 17.22 1.43
C ASP A 692 -16.44 18.71 1.52
N GLU A 693 -15.92 19.52 0.58
CA GLU A 693 -16.14 20.96 0.56
C GLU A 693 -17.59 21.34 0.28
N VAL A 694 -18.29 20.56 -0.55
CA VAL A 694 -19.71 20.78 -0.85
C VAL A 694 -20.54 20.56 0.41
N MET A 695 -20.23 19.50 1.16
CA MET A 695 -20.90 19.22 2.42
C MET A 695 -20.57 20.27 3.49
N LEU A 696 -19.31 20.71 3.60
CA LEU A 696 -18.92 21.74 4.55
C LEU A 696 -19.61 23.08 4.27
N ARG A 697 -19.62 23.53 3.01
CA ARG A 697 -20.36 24.75 2.61
C ARG A 697 -21.85 24.66 2.91
N ARG A 698 -22.44 23.48 2.75
CA ARG A 698 -23.85 23.25 3.09
C ARG A 698 -24.09 23.34 4.59
N ALA A 699 -23.21 22.77 5.41
CA ALA A 699 -23.25 22.91 6.86
C ALA A 699 -23.11 24.38 7.31
N GLU A 700 -22.20 25.13 6.70
CA GLU A 700 -22.02 26.57 6.95
C GLU A 700 -23.28 27.37 6.60
N ALA A 701 -23.90 27.09 5.45
CA ALA A 701 -25.12 27.76 5.03
C ALA A 701 -26.32 27.43 5.94
N GLU A 702 -26.44 26.18 6.40
CA GLU A 702 -27.47 25.80 7.37
C GLU A 702 -27.27 26.50 8.73
N LEU A 703 -26.02 26.64 9.20
CA LEU A 703 -25.69 27.40 10.39
C LEU A 703 -26.06 28.88 10.22
N GLU A 704 -25.64 29.51 9.13
CA GLU A 704 -25.96 30.92 8.86
C GLU A 704 -27.47 31.18 8.83
N ALA A 705 -28.23 30.29 8.17
CA ALA A 705 -29.68 30.38 8.14
C ALA A 705 -30.30 30.26 9.54
N HIS A 706 -29.80 29.34 10.38
CA HIS A 706 -30.26 29.17 11.74
C HIS A 706 -29.97 30.40 12.62
N LEU A 707 -28.79 31.00 12.49
CA LEU A 707 -28.44 32.23 13.22
C LEU A 707 -29.41 33.37 12.89
N ARG A 708 -29.72 33.58 11.61
CA ARG A 708 -30.67 34.62 11.17
C ARG A 708 -32.10 34.37 11.65
N GLU A 709 -32.54 33.11 11.67
CA GLU A 709 -33.86 32.75 12.19
C GLU A 709 -33.96 33.04 13.69
N LEU A 710 -32.95 32.63 14.45
CA LEU A 710 -32.89 32.79 15.90
C LEU A 710 -32.83 34.27 16.29
N GLU A 711 -32.02 35.06 15.59
CA GLU A 711 -31.92 36.51 15.78
C GLU A 711 -33.30 37.18 15.70
N LYS A 712 -34.05 36.90 14.63
CA LYS A 712 -35.38 37.47 14.42
C LYS A 712 -36.41 36.98 15.45
N LYS A 713 -36.35 35.69 15.81
CA LYS A 713 -37.33 35.05 16.69
C LYS A 713 -37.20 35.55 18.13
N GLU A 714 -35.97 35.73 18.61
CA GLU A 714 -35.67 36.12 20.00
C GLU A 714 -35.42 37.62 20.15
N GLY A 715 -35.38 38.38 19.05
CA GLY A 715 -35.19 39.84 19.06
C GLY A 715 -33.84 40.27 19.63
N VAL A 716 -32.80 39.46 19.43
CA VAL A 716 -31.40 39.78 19.77
C VAL A 716 -30.66 40.28 18.53
N THR A 717 -29.40 40.67 18.67
CA THR A 717 -28.48 40.90 17.55
C THR A 717 -27.43 39.80 17.56
N ILE A 718 -27.17 39.17 16.40
CA ILE A 718 -26.18 38.09 16.27
C ILE A 718 -25.18 38.44 15.17
N GLU A 719 -23.90 38.48 15.52
CA GLU A 719 -22.80 38.71 14.58
C GLU A 719 -21.90 37.49 14.51
N ALA A 720 -21.54 37.06 13.30
CA ALA A 720 -20.62 35.96 13.06
C ALA A 720 -19.32 36.48 12.45
N ARG A 721 -18.19 36.21 13.11
CA ARG A 721 -16.85 36.55 12.65
C ARG A 721 -16.11 35.26 12.30
N ARG A 722 -15.64 35.14 11.06
CA ARG A 722 -14.80 34.02 10.64
C ARG A 722 -13.43 34.12 11.32
N LEU A 723 -13.02 33.04 11.97
CA LEU A 723 -11.70 32.90 12.57
C LEU A 723 -10.73 32.20 11.60
N ALA A 724 -11.16 31.10 10.99
CA ALA A 724 -10.39 30.34 10.01
C ALA A 724 -11.31 29.63 9.01
N ARG A 725 -10.82 29.39 7.78
CA ARG A 725 -11.50 28.55 6.79
C ARG A 725 -10.49 27.89 5.86
N PHE A 726 -10.49 26.56 5.84
CA PHE A 726 -9.65 25.74 4.97
C PHE A 726 -10.50 24.75 4.18
N GLU A 727 -10.35 24.73 2.86
CA GLU A 727 -10.96 23.69 2.04
C GLU A 727 -10.28 22.33 2.33
N PRO A 728 -11.02 21.20 2.29
CA PRO A 728 -10.44 19.87 2.35
C PRO A 728 -9.39 19.68 1.24
N VAL A 729 -8.35 18.92 1.54
CA VAL A 729 -7.34 18.54 0.55
C VAL A 729 -7.42 17.06 0.30
N VAL A 730 -7.40 16.66 -0.97
CA VAL A 730 -7.26 15.27 -1.38
C VAL A 730 -5.84 15.08 -1.91
N PHE A 731 -5.12 14.13 -1.33
CA PHE A 731 -3.76 13.78 -1.74
C PHE A 731 -3.73 12.88 -2.97
N ASP A 732 -2.56 12.78 -3.61
CA ASP A 732 -2.39 11.97 -4.80
C ASP A 732 -2.59 10.47 -4.47
N ALA A 733 -3.62 9.88 -5.07
CA ALA A 733 -3.99 8.49 -4.81
C ALA A 733 -2.89 7.49 -5.23
N GLY A 734 -2.03 7.85 -6.17
CA GLY A 734 -0.87 7.05 -6.57
C GLY A 734 0.17 7.00 -5.46
N LEU A 735 0.51 8.14 -4.87
CA LEU A 735 1.42 8.23 -3.72
C LEU A 735 0.86 7.51 -2.49
N VAL A 736 -0.43 7.67 -2.19
CA VAL A 736 -1.08 6.92 -1.09
C VAL A 736 -0.93 5.40 -1.30
N ARG A 737 -1.16 4.89 -2.53
CA ARG A 737 -0.95 3.48 -2.85
C ARG A 737 0.51 3.04 -2.71
N ARG A 738 1.47 3.92 -3.04
CA ARG A 738 2.91 3.63 -2.85
C ARG A 738 3.27 3.52 -1.37
N ILE A 739 2.70 4.36 -0.51
CA ILE A 739 2.88 4.28 0.94
C ILE A 739 2.31 2.96 1.47
N GLU A 740 1.09 2.59 1.07
CA GLU A 740 0.49 1.29 1.43
C GLU A 740 1.35 0.11 0.95
N ALA A 741 1.87 0.18 -0.29
CA ALA A 741 2.72 -0.86 -0.85
C ALA A 741 4.07 -0.97 -0.13
N SER A 742 4.66 0.16 0.27
CA SER A 742 5.90 0.21 1.04
C SER A 742 5.71 -0.37 2.45
N ALA A 743 4.69 0.08 3.18
CA ALA A 743 4.34 -0.48 4.50
C ALA A 743 4.14 -2.01 4.42
N ARG A 744 3.41 -2.47 3.38
CA ARG A 744 3.18 -3.88 3.11
C ARG A 744 4.46 -4.67 2.84
N ALA A 745 5.36 -4.14 2.00
CA ALA A 745 6.65 -4.76 1.72
C ALA A 745 7.53 -4.86 2.98
N ARG A 746 7.32 -3.98 3.96
CA ARG A 746 7.99 -4.04 5.27
C ARG A 746 7.26 -4.89 6.32
N GLY A 747 6.12 -5.50 5.96
CA GLY A 747 5.30 -6.27 6.90
C GLY A 747 4.61 -5.41 7.97
N LEU A 748 4.39 -4.13 7.69
CA LEU A 748 3.79 -3.17 8.61
C LEU A 748 2.28 -3.06 8.36
N PRO A 749 1.44 -3.26 9.39
CA PRO A 749 0.00 -3.06 9.24
C PRO A 749 -0.28 -1.57 8.99
N SER A 750 -1.12 -1.28 8.00
CA SER A 750 -1.41 0.09 7.58
C SER A 750 -2.87 0.29 7.18
N ARG A 751 -3.31 1.55 7.20
CA ARG A 751 -4.62 1.96 6.69
C ARG A 751 -4.53 3.28 5.95
N ARG A 752 -5.52 3.55 5.10
CA ARG A 752 -5.80 4.92 4.67
C ARG A 752 -6.49 5.69 5.78
N MET A 753 -6.16 6.97 5.92
CA MET A 753 -6.79 7.83 6.92
C MET A 753 -6.80 9.30 6.50
N THR A 754 -7.61 10.07 7.22
CA THR A 754 -7.73 11.53 7.12
C THR A 754 -6.85 12.16 8.18
N SER A 755 -6.06 13.19 7.84
CA SER A 755 -5.42 14.00 8.88
C SER A 755 -6.43 14.96 9.50
N GLY A 756 -6.39 15.02 10.84
CA GLY A 756 -7.20 15.93 11.63
C GLY A 756 -6.61 17.34 11.77
N ALA A 757 -5.32 17.50 11.47
CA ALA A 757 -4.52 18.72 11.63
C ALA A 757 -4.07 19.29 10.28
N GLY A 758 -3.72 20.57 10.26
CA GLY A 758 -3.06 21.22 9.13
C GLY A 758 -1.61 20.78 9.03
N HIS A 759 -1.06 20.72 7.81
CA HIS A 759 0.34 20.41 7.56
C HIS A 759 0.83 21.12 6.29
N ASP A 760 2.15 21.29 6.16
CA ASP A 760 2.77 21.85 4.96
C ASP A 760 2.40 21.07 3.68
N ALA A 761 2.21 19.74 3.76
CA ALA A 761 1.76 18.91 2.65
C ALA A 761 0.46 19.41 2.00
N GLN A 762 -0.46 19.99 2.77
CA GLN A 762 -1.69 20.56 2.22
C GLN A 762 -1.40 21.74 1.28
N MET A 763 -0.36 22.53 1.57
CA MET A 763 0.05 23.63 0.71
C MET A 763 0.78 23.10 -0.52
N MET A 764 1.66 22.11 -0.32
CA MET A 764 2.40 21.48 -1.41
C MET A 764 1.51 20.74 -2.42
N ALA A 765 0.39 20.15 -1.97
CA ALA A 765 -0.60 19.50 -2.83
C ALA A 765 -1.20 20.43 -3.91
N ARG A 766 -1.05 21.75 -3.77
CA ARG A 766 -1.51 22.74 -4.76
C ARG A 766 -0.60 22.83 -5.99
N ILE A 767 0.67 22.42 -5.86
CA ILE A 767 1.70 22.62 -6.90
C ILE A 767 2.35 21.32 -7.37
N CYS A 768 2.22 20.22 -6.64
CA CYS A 768 2.72 18.90 -7.05
C CYS A 768 1.89 17.76 -6.43
N PRO A 769 2.00 16.52 -6.96
CA PRO A 769 1.50 15.34 -6.27
C PRO A 769 2.08 15.26 -4.86
N ALA A 770 1.20 15.22 -3.85
CA ALA A 770 1.60 15.14 -2.45
C ALA A 770 0.83 14.04 -1.71
N ALA A 771 1.43 13.47 -0.67
CA ALA A 771 0.78 12.58 0.29
C ALA A 771 1.54 12.60 1.63
N MET A 772 0.93 12.07 2.69
CA MET A 772 1.60 11.94 3.99
C MET A 772 1.64 10.51 4.52
N ILE A 773 2.65 10.27 5.35
CA ILE A 773 2.86 9.05 6.12
C ILE A 773 2.70 9.41 7.59
N PHE A 774 1.77 8.75 8.28
CA PHE A 774 1.61 8.87 9.73
C PHE A 774 2.18 7.66 10.47
N VAL A 775 2.74 7.92 11.65
CA VAL A 775 3.05 6.92 12.67
C VAL A 775 2.20 7.17 13.93
N PRO A 776 1.98 6.16 14.79
CA PRO A 776 1.14 6.29 15.97
C PRO A 776 1.63 7.39 16.93
N SER A 777 0.71 7.97 17.68
CA SER A 777 1.00 8.82 18.83
C SER A 777 0.43 8.18 20.09
N GLU A 778 1.26 8.01 21.12
CA GLU A 778 0.84 7.38 22.39
C GLU A 778 -0.32 8.19 22.99
N ARG A 779 -1.47 7.52 23.16
CA ARG A 779 -2.74 8.11 23.61
C ARG A 779 -3.24 9.29 22.76
N GLY A 780 -2.74 9.44 21.53
CA GLY A 780 -3.04 10.58 20.67
C GLY A 780 -2.65 11.94 21.26
N ILE A 781 -1.60 12.00 22.08
CA ILE A 781 -1.12 13.23 22.69
C ILE A 781 -0.16 13.95 21.74
N SER A 782 -0.44 15.22 21.44
CA SER A 782 0.46 16.16 20.75
C SER A 782 0.25 17.59 21.27
N HIS A 783 1.07 18.55 20.85
CA HIS A 783 1.15 19.91 21.41
C HIS A 783 1.34 19.90 22.94
N ASN A 784 1.98 18.85 23.45
CA ASN A 784 2.16 18.56 24.86
C ASN A 784 3.57 18.01 25.10
N PRO A 785 4.24 18.38 26.22
CA PRO A 785 5.57 17.85 26.52
C PRO A 785 5.64 16.32 26.63
N ARG A 786 4.51 15.64 26.84
CA ARG A 786 4.39 14.18 26.92
C ARG A 786 4.14 13.48 25.59
N GLU A 787 4.17 14.22 24.47
CA GLU A 787 4.08 13.62 23.13
C GLU A 787 5.12 12.50 22.98
N HIS A 788 4.63 11.32 22.62
CA HIS A 788 5.49 10.15 22.46
C HIS A 788 5.03 9.23 21.33
N THR A 789 6.02 8.70 20.62
CA THR A 789 5.91 7.59 19.68
C THR A 789 7.10 6.68 19.94
N ALA A 790 6.90 5.36 19.89
CA ALA A 790 7.99 4.43 20.16
C ALA A 790 9.10 4.59 19.10
N PRO A 791 10.40 4.52 19.49
CA PRO A 791 11.52 4.61 18.55
C PRO A 791 11.40 3.69 17.32
N ALA A 792 10.97 2.45 17.53
CA ALA A 792 10.76 1.49 16.46
C ALA A 792 9.67 1.93 15.47
N GLU A 793 8.60 2.59 15.94
CA GLU A 793 7.53 3.12 15.07
C GLU A 793 8.04 4.30 14.24
N LEU A 794 8.85 5.19 14.84
CA LEU A 794 9.51 6.28 14.12
C LEU A 794 10.47 5.76 13.05
N ALA A 795 11.26 4.72 13.37
CA ALA A 795 12.14 4.07 12.40
C ALA A 795 11.34 3.40 11.27
N ASN A 796 10.21 2.77 11.59
CA ASN A 796 9.31 2.17 10.60
C ASN A 796 8.74 3.22 9.63
N GLY A 797 8.21 4.33 10.13
CA GLY A 797 7.71 5.44 9.30
C GLY A 797 8.79 6.05 8.42
N ALA A 798 9.99 6.29 8.96
CA ALA A 798 11.13 6.80 8.21
C ALA A 798 11.61 5.82 7.13
N SER A 799 11.50 4.52 7.40
CA SER A 799 11.82 3.47 6.42
C SER A 799 10.76 3.36 5.31
N VAL A 800 9.49 3.60 5.61
CA VAL A 800 8.44 3.71 4.58
C VAL A 800 8.67 4.94 3.71
N LEU A 801 9.04 6.07 4.32
CA LEU A 801 9.44 7.29 3.60
C LEU A 801 10.61 7.03 2.65
N LEU A 802 11.67 6.35 3.13
CA LEU A 802 12.81 5.93 2.32
C LEU A 802 12.33 5.22 1.04
N ASP A 803 11.56 4.14 1.17
CA ASP A 803 11.13 3.34 0.01
C ASP A 803 10.32 4.15 -0.99
N VAL A 804 9.38 4.98 -0.51
CA VAL A 804 8.54 5.82 -1.38
C VAL A 804 9.40 6.84 -2.12
N MET A 805 10.31 7.51 -1.41
CA MET A 805 11.23 8.48 -2.02
C MET A 805 12.15 7.83 -3.04
N LEU A 806 12.73 6.66 -2.75
CA LEU A 806 13.59 5.93 -3.70
C LEU A 806 12.82 5.57 -4.96
N ALA A 807 11.61 5.01 -4.81
CA ALA A 807 10.78 4.63 -5.94
C ALA A 807 10.47 5.81 -6.85
N LEU A 808 10.14 6.98 -6.29
CA LEU A 808 9.88 8.21 -7.05
C LEU A 808 11.16 8.78 -7.67
N ALA A 809 12.28 8.75 -6.95
CA ALA A 809 13.54 9.35 -7.40
C ALA A 809 14.20 8.55 -8.52
N ASP A 810 13.85 7.27 -8.67
CA ASP A 810 14.30 6.38 -9.74
C ASP A 810 13.29 6.29 -10.91
N GLU A 811 12.19 7.04 -10.88
CA GLU A 811 11.31 7.16 -12.04
C GLU A 811 12.02 7.94 -13.15
N PRO A 812 12.06 7.41 -14.39
CA PRO A 812 12.65 8.12 -15.50
C PRO A 812 11.94 9.47 -15.72
N PRO A 813 12.68 10.54 -16.08
CA PRO A 813 12.08 11.80 -16.48
C PRO A 813 11.11 11.56 -17.65
N THR A 814 9.90 12.10 -17.56
CA THR A 814 9.00 12.15 -18.71
C THR A 814 9.63 13.07 -19.76
N ALA A 815 9.72 12.57 -21.00
CA ALA A 815 10.34 13.26 -22.13
C ALA A 815 9.58 14.52 -22.55
#